data_AF-A0A534PPI1-F1
#
_entry.id   AF-A0A534PPI1-F1
#
_cell.length_a   1.000
_cell.length_b   1.000
_cell.length_c   1.000
_cell.angle_alpha   90.00
_cell.angle_beta   90.00
_cell.angle_gamma   90.00
#
_symmetry.space_group_name_H-M   'P 1'
#
loop_
_entity.id
_entity.type
_entity.pdbx_description
1 polymer ?
#
loop_
_entity_poly.entity_id
_entity_poly.type
_entity_poly.pdbx_seq_one_letter_code
_entity_poly.pdbx_strand_id
1 'polypeptide(L)'
;MEVHRRRSPLPFLAACAACFALATSARATPADREALRKAVDQLLAQPPLLGAHISIEVDSLEDGQPVYSRSADEQLNPASNTKLITSAAALLRLGPEYRFATDYLTDRPLQRGRTGVLYVRGRGDPSVSTERLDGLVSDLWHRGLREVRDIVLDDSFFDREEFGPGWEQETSDKAWAAGVGALSLNHNSVSIYMAPGNRAGARARIDVEPDTRDYFTVWNEVVTVRQNGRRKLRPHTLPDGEKTRIEVEGRIPLRADPVMLYRRVGDPTFYYGQTLRMLFKRRGIRVTGRVKRGVAPENALLLQSYDSPELAEIVRDMNKASSNFIAEMLVKTLGAELKGTPGTWPKGLQVAEDLLAEMGLSRGSYTLKNGSGLNDTNRFSARQIATLLSAVWKRFPIAAEFMASLGIAARDGTMRLRMEGTDAAGRLRAKTGTLERVTALSGYVQSLGGERFVFSALVNDWSGRTGPVNAAIDRLGAMLAASGAPEAGAREAALASLAPQELQPAELKARIATYAALAVAADKKNLPFLRSALRTERDPLLRVVVADALYRSDPDQGGGLLLEAMPPSPDLFQRLRSVGRELGLPVPAVSSLLDLAVDGSSEALARLFAVAPLARGEQHDEQLEALLSDGLLEVGEASPDEMLAALRAAPQQQAQAAVELVGIGLAQARTNESRYPLARAMHAAAEEAPQMEKWLAILEHREVMSGPSAVVAAPAAAVPPEAAAAAVVRAAVVPPPAIPVAVASPSEASPAAPAAPAAGDTAPARAAPPPDANKPAAPCAAGAATPCAVPAEAARPGGG
;
A
#
# COMPACT_ATOMS: atom_id res chain seq x y z
N MET A 1 49.87 4.64 71.65
CA MET A 1 48.44 4.27 71.81
C MET A 1 47.89 4.06 70.42
N GLU A 2 47.24 2.98 70.02
CA GLU A 2 46.83 1.73 70.66
C GLU A 2 46.57 0.73 69.52
N VAL A 3 47.06 -0.49 69.72
CA VAL A 3 46.42 -1.78 69.42
C VAL A 3 46.08 -2.16 67.95
N HIS A 4 46.94 -3.06 67.47
CA HIS A 4 46.71 -4.20 66.58
C HIS A 4 45.27 -4.67 66.30
N ARG A 5 45.02 -5.10 65.04
CA ARG A 5 44.82 -6.53 64.74
C ARG A 5 45.08 -6.89 63.27
N ARG A 6 45.91 -7.92 63.10
CA ARG A 6 46.21 -8.67 61.86
C ARG A 6 44.97 -9.41 61.36
N ARG A 7 44.90 -9.65 60.05
CA ARG A 7 44.69 -10.99 59.44
C ARG A 7 45.02 -10.99 57.94
N SER A 8 45.55 -12.14 57.50
CA SER A 8 46.25 -12.48 56.26
C SER A 8 45.34 -12.59 55.01
N PRO A 9 45.91 -12.71 53.79
CA PRO A 9 45.17 -12.65 52.53
C PRO A 9 44.80 -14.02 51.91
N LEU A 10 43.88 -13.98 50.94
CA LEU A 10 43.45 -14.97 49.91
C LEU A 10 42.32 -15.96 50.29
N PRO A 11 41.41 -16.34 49.35
CA PRO A 11 41.41 -16.13 47.89
C PRO A 11 40.08 -15.56 47.33
N PHE A 12 40.09 -14.36 46.74
CA PHE A 12 38.91 -13.78 46.07
C PHE A 12 39.06 -13.69 44.53
N LEU A 13 39.99 -14.45 43.95
CA LEU A 13 40.31 -14.41 42.52
C LEU A 13 39.65 -15.52 41.68
N ALA A 14 38.82 -16.38 42.28
CA ALA A 14 38.10 -17.43 41.54
C ALA A 14 36.62 -17.09 41.23
N ALA A 15 36.05 -16.02 41.82
CA ALA A 15 34.62 -15.70 41.66
C ALA A 15 34.31 -14.72 40.52
N CYS A 16 35.29 -13.96 40.02
CA CYS A 16 35.06 -12.98 38.95
C CYS A 16 35.18 -13.55 37.52
N ALA A 17 35.68 -14.78 37.34
CA ALA A 17 35.74 -15.43 36.03
C ALA A 17 34.43 -16.16 35.65
N ALA A 18 33.53 -16.41 36.61
CA ALA A 18 32.27 -17.14 36.37
C ALA A 18 31.07 -16.25 35.99
N CYS A 19 31.14 -14.93 36.22
CA CYS A 19 30.03 -14.01 35.91
C CYS A 19 30.16 -13.28 34.56
N PHE A 20 31.24 -13.50 33.79
CA PHE A 20 31.41 -12.93 32.45
C PHE A 20 31.21 -13.95 31.31
N ALA A 21 30.80 -15.18 31.62
CA ALA A 21 30.73 -16.30 30.66
C ALA A 21 29.34 -16.56 30.03
N LEU A 22 28.33 -15.70 30.22
CA LEU A 22 26.97 -15.98 29.71
C LEU A 22 26.36 -14.78 28.98
N ALA A 23 26.96 -14.47 27.84
CA ALA A 23 26.24 -13.90 26.69
C ALA A 23 26.87 -14.41 25.38
N THR A 24 27.32 -15.67 25.35
CA THR A 24 27.52 -16.38 24.10
C THR A 24 26.14 -16.61 23.48
N SER A 25 25.90 -16.18 22.24
CA SER A 25 24.68 -16.53 21.51
C SER A 25 24.48 -18.04 21.62
N ALA A 26 23.45 -18.46 22.34
CA ALA A 26 23.19 -19.88 22.53
C ALA A 26 22.64 -20.39 21.20
N ARG A 27 23.53 -21.01 20.42
CA ARG A 27 23.19 -21.66 19.16
C ARG A 27 22.03 -22.63 19.42
N ALA A 28 21.04 -22.66 18.53
CA ALA A 28 19.96 -23.63 18.64
C ALA A 28 20.56 -25.04 18.67
N THR A 29 20.09 -25.86 19.62
CA THR A 29 20.55 -27.25 19.71
C THR A 29 20.09 -28.04 18.48
N PRO A 30 20.72 -29.18 18.15
CA PRO A 30 20.22 -30.05 17.09
C PRO A 30 18.73 -30.44 17.27
N ALA A 31 18.28 -30.58 18.52
CA ALA A 31 16.88 -30.83 18.85
C ALA A 31 15.96 -29.64 18.52
N ASP A 32 16.41 -28.41 18.79
CA ASP A 32 15.65 -27.19 18.46
C ASP A 32 15.49 -27.02 16.94
N ARG A 33 16.55 -27.31 16.18
CA ARG A 33 16.55 -27.29 14.70
C ARG A 33 15.60 -28.36 14.14
N GLU A 34 15.60 -29.56 14.70
CA GLU A 34 14.67 -30.62 14.29
C GLU A 34 13.21 -30.27 14.62
N ALA A 35 12.95 -29.68 15.78
CA ALA A 35 11.61 -29.23 16.15
C ALA A 35 11.12 -28.07 15.27
N LEU A 36 12.02 -27.15 14.86
CA LEU A 36 11.73 -26.12 13.88
C LEU A 36 11.36 -26.72 12.53
N ARG A 37 12.16 -27.68 12.03
CA ARG A 37 11.89 -28.39 10.78
C ARG A 37 10.50 -29.01 10.76
N LYS A 38 10.16 -29.81 11.79
CA LYS A 38 8.83 -30.44 11.92
C LYS A 38 7.70 -29.42 11.93
N ALA A 39 7.88 -28.33 12.67
CA ALA A 39 6.84 -27.32 12.79
C ALA A 39 6.64 -26.53 11.48
N VAL A 40 7.71 -26.27 10.72
CA VAL A 40 7.62 -25.69 9.37
C VAL A 40 6.94 -26.68 8.42
N ASP A 41 7.29 -27.97 8.44
CA ASP A 41 6.63 -28.97 7.59
C ASP A 41 5.13 -29.06 7.85
N GLN A 42 4.71 -29.01 9.12
CA GLN A 42 3.30 -28.98 9.51
C GLN A 42 2.58 -27.71 9.03
N LEU A 43 3.23 -26.55 9.11
CA LEU A 43 2.71 -25.29 8.60
C LEU A 43 2.47 -25.38 7.09
N LEU A 44 3.42 -25.95 6.35
CA LEU A 44 3.34 -26.05 4.89
C LEU A 44 2.38 -27.13 4.39
N ALA A 45 1.89 -27.99 5.27
CA ALA A 45 0.84 -28.97 4.96
C ALA A 45 -0.59 -28.41 5.12
N GLN A 46 -0.73 -27.14 5.51
CA GLN A 46 -2.05 -26.53 5.73
C GLN A 46 -2.80 -26.25 4.41
N PRO A 47 -4.15 -26.32 4.40
CA PRO A 47 -4.96 -26.17 3.19
C PRO A 47 -4.62 -24.98 2.28
N PRO A 48 -4.32 -23.76 2.79
CA PRO A 48 -3.99 -22.62 1.93
C PRO A 48 -2.75 -22.80 1.05
N LEU A 49 -1.84 -23.70 1.44
CA LEU A 49 -0.58 -23.97 0.75
C LEU A 49 -0.62 -25.23 -0.10
N LEU A 50 -1.74 -25.97 -0.08
CA LEU A 50 -1.90 -27.15 -0.92
C LEU A 50 -1.96 -26.75 -2.40
N GLY A 51 -1.11 -27.38 -3.20
CA GLY A 51 -0.97 -27.10 -4.63
C GLY A 51 -0.16 -25.84 -4.97
N ALA A 52 0.37 -25.13 -3.97
CA ALA A 52 1.30 -24.03 -4.20
C ALA A 52 2.72 -24.55 -4.49
N HIS A 53 3.45 -23.83 -5.34
CA HIS A 53 4.90 -24.01 -5.51
C HIS A 53 5.62 -23.24 -4.41
N ILE A 54 6.47 -23.92 -3.63
CA ILE A 54 7.07 -23.37 -2.41
C ILE A 54 8.56 -23.65 -2.41
N SER A 55 9.36 -22.59 -2.52
CA SER A 55 10.83 -22.63 -2.36
C SER A 55 11.20 -21.90 -1.07
N ILE A 56 11.86 -22.60 -0.14
CA ILE A 56 12.30 -22.05 1.15
C ILE A 56 13.74 -22.45 1.43
N GLU A 57 14.54 -21.47 1.88
CA GLU A 57 15.87 -21.67 2.44
C GLU A 57 16.03 -20.84 3.71
N VAL A 58 16.61 -21.44 4.75
CA VAL A 58 16.97 -20.79 6.01
C VAL A 58 18.38 -21.23 6.38
N ASP A 59 19.31 -20.29 6.51
CA ASP A 59 20.69 -20.55 6.94
C ASP A 59 21.00 -19.83 8.25
N SER A 60 21.84 -20.43 9.08
CA SER A 60 22.41 -19.76 10.25
C SER A 60 23.54 -18.84 9.81
N LEU A 61 23.50 -17.57 10.25
CA LEU A 61 24.56 -16.61 9.99
C LEU A 61 25.83 -16.86 10.83
N GLU A 62 25.77 -17.75 11.82
CA GLU A 62 26.88 -18.05 12.73
C GLU A 62 27.85 -19.12 12.15
N ASP A 63 27.35 -20.10 11.39
CA ASP A 63 28.15 -21.15 10.71
C ASP A 63 27.92 -21.23 9.20
N GLY A 64 26.92 -20.52 8.66
CA GLY A 64 26.50 -20.65 7.26
C GLY A 64 25.85 -22.00 6.94
N GLN A 65 25.46 -22.80 7.94
CA GLN A 65 24.83 -24.10 7.70
C GLN A 65 23.33 -23.95 7.45
N PRO A 66 22.75 -24.74 6.54
CA PRO A 66 21.31 -24.76 6.33
C PRO A 66 20.61 -25.30 7.58
N VAL A 67 19.60 -24.56 8.03
CA VAL A 67 18.71 -24.90 9.14
C VAL A 67 17.43 -25.53 8.61
N TYR A 68 16.92 -25.05 7.47
CA TYR A 68 15.77 -25.61 6.79
C TYR A 68 15.87 -25.34 5.28
N SER A 69 15.57 -26.37 4.48
CA SER A 69 15.52 -26.29 3.03
C SER A 69 14.31 -27.05 2.51
N ARG A 70 13.54 -26.44 1.61
CA ARG A 70 12.46 -27.10 0.86
C ARG A 70 12.42 -26.57 -0.56
N SER A 71 12.57 -27.46 -1.54
CA SER A 71 12.65 -27.11 -2.96
C SER A 71 13.52 -25.86 -3.19
N ALA A 72 14.64 -25.76 -2.44
CA ALA A 72 15.37 -24.51 -2.30
C ALA A 72 16.05 -24.05 -3.61
N ASP A 73 16.16 -24.97 -4.58
CA ASP A 73 16.71 -24.75 -5.92
C ASP A 73 15.62 -24.57 -6.99
N GLU A 74 14.34 -24.72 -6.63
CA GLU A 74 13.21 -24.44 -7.51
C GLU A 74 13.14 -22.94 -7.79
N GLN A 75 13.20 -22.56 -9.07
CA GLN A 75 13.13 -21.18 -9.49
C GLN A 75 11.69 -20.71 -9.56
N LEU A 76 11.33 -19.73 -8.73
CA LEU A 76 9.99 -19.14 -8.69
C LEU A 76 10.07 -17.65 -9.01
N ASN A 77 8.91 -17.02 -9.27
CA ASN A 77 8.84 -15.58 -9.39
C ASN A 77 9.10 -14.94 -8.01
N PRO A 78 10.17 -14.15 -7.81
CA PRO A 78 10.48 -13.55 -6.52
C PRO A 78 9.67 -12.29 -6.21
N ALA A 79 8.88 -11.79 -7.16
CA ALA A 79 8.25 -10.48 -7.13
C ALA A 79 9.27 -9.40 -6.69
N SER A 80 8.86 -8.49 -5.80
CA SER A 80 9.71 -7.42 -5.27
C SER A 80 10.92 -7.87 -4.44
N ASN A 81 11.14 -9.15 -4.18
CA ASN A 81 12.42 -9.61 -3.63
C ASN A 81 13.55 -9.50 -4.64
N THR A 82 13.25 -9.31 -5.93
CA THR A 82 14.21 -8.84 -6.95
C THR A 82 14.97 -7.59 -6.49
N LYS A 83 14.29 -6.68 -5.78
CA LYS A 83 14.91 -5.43 -5.29
C LYS A 83 16.07 -5.66 -4.32
N LEU A 84 16.17 -6.84 -3.69
CA LEU A 84 17.34 -7.21 -2.89
C LEU A 84 18.60 -7.28 -3.77
N ILE A 85 18.48 -7.80 -4.99
CA ILE A 85 19.57 -7.87 -5.97
C ILE A 85 19.94 -6.44 -6.39
N THR A 86 18.94 -5.64 -6.79
CA THR A 86 19.13 -4.25 -7.22
C THR A 86 19.77 -3.38 -6.13
N SER A 87 19.32 -3.54 -4.88
CA SER A 87 19.88 -2.85 -3.71
C SER A 87 21.34 -3.22 -3.48
N ALA A 88 21.65 -4.53 -3.53
CA ALA A 88 23.01 -5.02 -3.33
C ALA A 88 23.93 -4.52 -4.45
N ALA A 89 23.49 -4.58 -5.71
CA ALA A 89 24.23 -4.06 -6.85
C ALA A 89 24.49 -2.56 -6.73
N ALA A 90 23.47 -1.76 -6.42
CA ALA A 90 23.61 -0.33 -6.24
C ALA A 90 24.62 0.03 -5.13
N LEU A 91 24.43 -0.52 -3.92
CA LEU A 91 25.29 -0.21 -2.78
C LEU A 91 26.73 -0.71 -2.95
N LEU A 92 26.94 -1.90 -3.54
CA LEU A 92 28.28 -2.48 -3.70
C LEU A 92 29.07 -1.85 -4.85
N ARG A 93 28.40 -1.33 -5.87
CA ARG A 93 29.07 -0.81 -7.08
C ARG A 93 29.24 0.71 -7.07
N LEU A 94 28.26 1.43 -6.52
CA LEU A 94 28.29 2.90 -6.46
C LEU A 94 28.75 3.42 -5.08
N GLY A 95 28.52 2.64 -4.01
CA GLY A 95 28.78 3.05 -2.63
C GLY A 95 27.56 3.68 -1.96
N PRO A 96 27.35 3.47 -0.64
CA PRO A 96 26.21 4.03 0.09
C PRO A 96 26.17 5.57 0.07
N GLU A 97 27.32 6.23 -0.06
CA GLU A 97 27.51 7.68 -0.12
C GLU A 97 27.24 8.30 -1.49
N TYR A 98 27.03 7.48 -2.52
CA TYR A 98 26.78 7.96 -3.88
C TYR A 98 25.60 8.93 -3.91
N ARG A 99 25.71 10.00 -4.70
CA ARG A 99 24.66 10.98 -4.92
C ARG A 99 24.45 11.21 -6.41
N PHE A 100 23.20 11.38 -6.78
CA PHE A 100 22.80 11.74 -8.13
C PHE A 100 22.92 13.25 -8.30
N ALA A 101 23.48 13.71 -9.41
CA ALA A 101 23.60 15.13 -9.71
C ALA A 101 22.52 15.58 -10.72
N THR A 102 21.99 16.78 -10.50
CA THR A 102 21.22 17.52 -11.52
C THR A 102 21.88 18.86 -11.79
N ASP A 103 22.38 19.04 -13.01
CA ASP A 103 23.14 20.22 -13.41
C ASP A 103 22.22 21.24 -14.11
N TYR A 104 22.31 22.49 -13.69
CA TYR A 104 21.67 23.64 -14.33
C TYR A 104 22.76 24.49 -14.99
N LEU A 105 22.77 24.53 -16.32
CA LEU A 105 23.80 25.18 -17.12
C LEU A 105 23.22 26.29 -18.00
N THR A 106 24.03 27.29 -18.33
CA THR A 106 23.64 28.39 -19.21
C THR A 106 24.44 28.41 -20.51
N ASP A 107 23.85 28.93 -21.59
CA ASP A 107 24.57 29.12 -22.86
C ASP A 107 25.64 30.23 -22.80
N ARG A 108 25.57 31.08 -21.78
CA ARG A 108 26.45 32.24 -21.56
C ARG A 108 26.44 32.67 -20.09
N PRO A 109 27.41 33.49 -19.63
CA PRO A 109 27.33 34.08 -18.30
C PRO A 109 26.08 34.95 -18.14
N LEU A 110 25.52 35.00 -16.93
CA LEU A 110 24.32 35.80 -16.67
C LEU A 110 24.59 37.29 -16.91
N GLN A 111 23.82 37.91 -17.81
CA GLN A 111 23.90 39.35 -18.09
C GLN A 111 22.72 40.06 -17.44
N ARG A 112 22.96 40.81 -16.35
CA ARG A 112 21.89 41.43 -15.53
C ARG A 112 20.81 40.41 -15.12
N GLY A 113 21.25 39.19 -14.79
CA GLY A 113 20.39 38.07 -14.41
C GLY A 113 19.67 37.35 -15.56
N ARG A 114 20.04 37.62 -16.82
CA ARG A 114 19.42 37.03 -18.01
C ARG A 114 20.34 36.03 -18.70
N THR A 115 19.75 34.98 -19.25
CA THR A 115 20.41 34.02 -20.14
C THR A 115 19.51 33.65 -21.32
N GLY A 116 20.11 33.18 -22.42
CA GLY A 116 19.35 32.70 -23.57
C GLY A 116 18.71 31.35 -23.25
N VAL A 117 19.54 30.36 -22.94
CA VAL A 117 19.11 29.00 -22.66
C VAL A 117 19.54 28.61 -21.25
N LEU A 118 18.63 27.99 -20.51
CA LEU A 118 18.95 27.20 -19.33
C LEU A 118 18.84 25.74 -19.71
N TYR A 119 19.96 25.04 -19.70
CA TYR A 119 20.01 23.59 -19.83
C TYR A 119 19.83 22.96 -18.45
N VAL A 120 19.00 21.94 -18.36
CA VAL A 120 18.82 21.12 -17.16
C VAL A 120 19.23 19.71 -17.52
N ARG A 121 20.38 19.26 -17.03
CA ARG A 121 20.92 17.94 -17.29
C ARG A 121 20.66 17.04 -16.10
N GLY A 122 19.72 16.11 -16.26
CA GLY A 122 19.39 15.13 -15.23
C GLY A 122 20.27 13.90 -15.33
N ARG A 123 20.77 13.42 -14.21
CA ARG A 123 21.54 12.17 -14.12
C ARG A 123 20.81 11.09 -13.34
N GLY A 124 19.49 11.05 -13.48
CA GLY A 124 18.66 9.96 -12.95
C GLY A 124 18.38 10.03 -11.45
N ASP A 125 18.35 11.23 -10.84
CA ASP A 125 17.94 11.38 -9.44
C ASP A 125 16.47 10.93 -9.25
N PRO A 126 16.20 9.86 -8.49
CA PRO A 126 14.84 9.38 -8.28
C PRO A 126 14.13 10.10 -7.12
N SER A 127 14.82 10.99 -6.39
CA SER A 127 14.36 11.59 -5.13
C SER A 127 13.80 13.01 -5.26
N VAL A 128 13.84 13.60 -6.46
CA VAL A 128 13.37 14.97 -6.67
C VAL A 128 11.88 15.09 -6.40
N SER A 129 11.52 15.92 -5.43
CA SER A 129 10.14 16.32 -5.14
C SER A 129 9.87 17.75 -5.58
N THR A 130 8.60 18.14 -5.71
CA THR A 130 8.22 19.54 -5.99
C THR A 130 8.77 20.49 -4.93
N GLU A 131 8.77 20.09 -3.66
CA GLU A 131 9.34 20.88 -2.56
C GLU A 131 10.85 21.10 -2.75
N ARG A 132 11.61 20.03 -3.01
CA ARG A 132 13.04 20.16 -3.28
C ARG A 132 13.26 21.07 -4.48
N LEU A 133 12.55 20.85 -5.58
CA LEU A 133 12.63 21.64 -6.80
C LEU A 133 12.37 23.14 -6.54
N ASP A 134 11.40 23.50 -5.70
CA ASP A 134 11.14 24.90 -5.31
C ASP A 134 12.33 25.52 -4.54
N GLY A 135 12.97 24.75 -3.66
CA GLY A 135 14.25 25.10 -3.05
C GLY A 135 15.33 25.36 -4.11
N LEU A 136 15.47 24.45 -5.10
CA LEU A 136 16.42 24.60 -6.21
C LEU A 136 16.16 25.89 -7.01
N VAL A 137 14.89 26.20 -7.28
CA VAL A 137 14.48 27.45 -7.95
C VAL A 137 14.85 28.68 -7.12
N SER A 138 14.64 28.62 -5.80
CA SER A 138 14.99 29.71 -4.89
C SER A 138 16.49 29.99 -4.90
N ASP A 139 17.32 28.95 -4.92
CA ASP A 139 18.78 29.07 -5.00
C ASP A 139 19.26 29.60 -6.35
N LEU A 140 18.66 29.14 -7.47
CA LEU A 140 18.92 29.73 -8.79
C LEU A 140 18.59 31.23 -8.82
N TRP A 141 17.50 31.63 -8.17
CA TRP A 141 17.15 33.03 -8.00
C TRP A 141 18.21 33.77 -7.16
N HIS A 142 18.68 33.22 -6.04
CA HIS A 142 19.73 33.87 -5.23
C HIS A 142 21.09 33.95 -5.95
N ARG A 143 21.36 33.04 -6.89
CA ARG A 143 22.50 33.09 -7.83
C ARG A 143 22.37 34.15 -8.93
N GLY A 144 21.27 34.89 -8.94
CA GLY A 144 21.05 36.03 -9.83
C GLY A 144 20.23 35.71 -11.07
N LEU A 145 19.73 34.47 -11.25
CA LEU A 145 18.85 34.15 -12.37
C LEU A 145 17.52 34.91 -12.21
N ARG A 146 17.14 35.68 -13.23
CA ARG A 146 15.89 36.46 -13.28
C ARG A 146 15.10 36.20 -14.54
N GLU A 147 15.76 35.83 -15.64
CA GLU A 147 15.11 35.60 -16.91
C GLU A 147 15.84 34.57 -17.77
N VAL A 148 15.06 33.69 -18.39
CA VAL A 148 15.51 32.70 -19.37
C VAL A 148 14.62 32.80 -20.60
N ARG A 149 15.18 32.64 -21.81
CA ARG A 149 14.34 32.42 -22.99
C ARG A 149 13.84 30.98 -23.02
N ASP A 150 14.72 30.01 -23.26
CA ASP A 150 14.32 28.60 -23.39
C ASP A 150 14.86 27.75 -22.25
N ILE A 151 14.08 26.76 -21.82
CA ILE A 151 14.54 25.68 -20.92
C ILE A 151 14.77 24.45 -21.80
N VAL A 152 16.01 23.93 -21.80
CA VAL A 152 16.38 22.71 -22.53
C VAL A 152 16.62 21.58 -21.54
N LEU A 153 15.87 20.51 -21.69
CA LEU A 153 15.92 19.33 -20.86
C LEU A 153 16.84 18.28 -21.50
N ASP A 154 17.98 18.06 -20.86
CA ASP A 154 18.98 17.06 -21.24
C ASP A 154 18.78 15.80 -20.40
N ASP A 155 18.03 14.87 -20.98
CA ASP A 155 17.74 13.55 -20.42
C ASP A 155 18.61 12.44 -21.03
N SER A 156 19.70 12.80 -21.71
CA SER A 156 20.56 11.86 -22.46
C SER A 156 21.37 10.88 -21.58
N PHE A 157 21.33 11.05 -20.25
CA PHE A 157 21.95 10.13 -19.31
C PHE A 157 21.31 8.73 -19.38
N PHE A 158 20.00 8.64 -19.67
CA PHE A 158 19.30 7.39 -19.96
C PHE A 158 18.86 7.32 -21.42
N ASP A 159 18.51 6.12 -21.87
CA ASP A 159 17.75 5.98 -23.11
C ASP A 159 16.31 6.51 -22.91
N ARG A 160 15.55 6.57 -24.00
CA ARG A 160 14.17 7.06 -24.00
C ARG A 160 13.12 5.97 -23.77
N GLU A 161 13.54 4.76 -23.42
CA GLU A 161 12.61 3.69 -23.12
C GLU A 161 12.07 3.90 -21.70
N GLU A 162 10.83 4.34 -21.53
CA GLU A 162 10.31 4.66 -20.19
C GLU A 162 9.85 3.42 -19.42
N PHE A 163 9.52 2.34 -20.13
CA PHE A 163 8.97 1.10 -19.58
C PHE A 163 9.91 -0.08 -19.89
N GLY A 164 10.31 -0.79 -18.84
CA GLY A 164 11.25 -1.91 -18.93
C GLY A 164 10.57 -3.24 -19.24
N PRO A 165 11.35 -4.33 -19.39
CA PRO A 165 10.80 -5.65 -19.64
C PRO A 165 9.76 -6.07 -18.59
N GLY A 166 8.63 -6.59 -19.05
CA GLY A 166 7.48 -7.00 -18.23
C GLY A 166 6.35 -5.98 -18.22
N TRP A 167 6.60 -4.69 -18.47
CA TRP A 167 5.55 -3.66 -18.47
C TRP A 167 4.53 -3.83 -19.59
N GLU A 168 4.83 -4.60 -20.63
CA GLU A 168 3.84 -4.99 -21.65
C GLU A 168 2.65 -5.78 -21.08
N GLN A 169 2.81 -6.36 -19.88
CA GLN A 169 1.75 -7.06 -19.13
C GLN A 169 0.92 -6.10 -18.26
N GLU A 170 1.36 -4.84 -18.13
CA GLU A 170 0.75 -3.84 -17.26
C GLU A 170 -0.10 -2.84 -18.05
N THR A 171 -1.39 -2.77 -17.75
CA THR A 171 -2.32 -1.84 -18.41
C THR A 171 -2.74 -0.68 -17.51
N SER A 172 -2.37 -0.69 -16.23
CA SER A 172 -2.78 0.34 -15.28
C SER A 172 -1.94 1.61 -15.37
N ASP A 173 -2.54 2.68 -14.88
CA ASP A 173 -1.96 4.00 -14.72
C ASP A 173 -1.61 4.31 -13.25
N LYS A 174 -1.52 3.28 -12.42
CA LYS A 174 -1.17 3.43 -11.01
C LYS A 174 0.24 3.99 -10.88
N ALA A 175 0.49 4.72 -9.80
CA ALA A 175 1.79 5.34 -9.54
C ALA A 175 2.94 4.32 -9.45
N TRP A 176 2.69 3.08 -9.03
CA TRP A 176 3.72 2.03 -8.99
C TRP A 176 4.12 1.49 -10.36
N ALA A 177 3.38 1.83 -11.42
CA ALA A 177 3.67 1.51 -12.82
C ALA A 177 4.27 2.71 -13.57
N ALA A 178 4.71 3.76 -12.86
CA ALA A 178 5.27 4.96 -13.48
C ALA A 178 6.54 4.65 -14.30
N GLY A 179 6.63 5.27 -15.48
CA GLY A 179 7.80 5.18 -16.35
C GLY A 179 9.02 5.89 -15.74
N VAL A 180 10.21 5.48 -16.16
CA VAL A 180 11.49 6.05 -15.70
C VAL A 180 12.06 7.05 -16.70
N GLY A 181 12.78 8.06 -16.20
CA GLY A 181 13.45 9.05 -17.04
C GLY A 181 14.57 9.76 -16.29
N ALA A 182 15.60 10.23 -17.01
CA ALA A 182 16.78 10.85 -16.38
C ALA A 182 16.45 12.16 -15.65
N LEU A 183 15.37 12.83 -16.05
CA LEU A 183 14.73 13.94 -15.32
C LEU A 183 13.37 13.46 -14.83
N SER A 184 13.31 13.11 -13.55
CA SER A 184 12.10 12.61 -12.89
C SER A 184 11.69 13.51 -11.73
N LEU A 185 10.40 13.57 -11.44
CA LEU A 185 9.83 14.41 -10.38
C LEU A 185 8.69 13.68 -9.68
N ASN A 186 8.62 13.72 -8.35
CA ASN A 186 7.56 13.09 -7.54
C ASN A 186 7.34 11.60 -7.90
N HIS A 187 8.43 10.87 -8.13
CA HIS A 187 8.41 9.48 -8.60
C HIS A 187 7.60 9.28 -9.91
N ASN A 188 7.56 10.31 -10.76
CA ASN A 188 6.77 10.38 -11.98
C ASN A 188 5.28 10.09 -11.76
N SER A 189 4.78 10.62 -10.64
CA SER A 189 3.38 10.55 -10.26
C SER A 189 2.81 11.92 -9.94
N VAL A 190 1.48 12.02 -10.07
CA VAL A 190 0.70 13.21 -9.81
C VAL A 190 -0.42 12.90 -8.83
N SER A 191 -0.74 13.86 -7.96
CA SER A 191 -1.87 13.78 -7.03
C SER A 191 -3.11 14.42 -7.65
N ILE A 192 -4.22 13.69 -7.68
CA ILE A 192 -5.51 14.16 -8.19
C ILE A 192 -6.48 14.23 -7.01
N TYR A 193 -6.89 15.44 -6.64
CA TYR A 193 -7.88 15.71 -5.61
C TYR A 193 -9.26 15.84 -6.24
N MET A 194 -10.23 15.14 -5.66
CA MET A 194 -11.62 15.08 -6.14
C MET A 194 -12.54 15.46 -4.98
N ALA A 195 -13.28 16.55 -5.11
CA ALA A 195 -14.19 17.04 -4.08
C ALA A 195 -15.61 17.26 -4.64
N PRO A 196 -16.68 17.06 -3.85
CA PRO A 196 -18.03 17.25 -4.35
C PRO A 196 -18.30 18.70 -4.72
N GLY A 197 -19.17 18.89 -5.72
CA GLY A 197 -19.80 20.16 -6.06
C GLY A 197 -20.74 20.65 -4.96
N ASN A 198 -21.35 21.81 -5.18
CA ASN A 198 -22.19 22.47 -4.19
C ASN A 198 -23.61 21.90 -4.05
N ARG A 199 -24.06 21.05 -4.99
CA ARG A 199 -25.37 20.39 -4.97
C ARG A 199 -25.35 19.07 -5.74
N ALA A 200 -26.29 18.18 -5.45
CA ALA A 200 -26.49 16.98 -6.24
C ALA A 200 -26.77 17.33 -7.72
N GLY A 201 -26.19 16.55 -8.63
CA GLY A 201 -26.17 16.79 -10.08
C GLY A 201 -25.08 17.75 -10.58
N ALA A 202 -24.39 18.49 -9.70
CA ALA A 202 -23.27 19.35 -10.12
C ALA A 202 -21.99 18.55 -10.39
N ARG A 203 -21.11 19.03 -11.27
CA ARG A 203 -19.78 18.45 -11.47
C ARG A 203 -18.95 18.54 -10.18
N ALA A 204 -18.13 17.53 -9.91
CA ALA A 204 -17.13 17.59 -8.84
C ALA A 204 -16.06 18.65 -9.16
N ARG A 205 -15.32 19.09 -8.15
CA ARG A 205 -14.09 19.87 -8.33
C ARG A 205 -12.91 18.90 -8.43
N ILE A 206 -12.06 19.11 -9.43
CA ILE A 206 -10.86 18.30 -9.67
C ILE A 206 -9.67 19.26 -9.62
N ASP A 207 -8.79 19.03 -8.66
CA ASP A 207 -7.55 19.79 -8.49
C ASP A 207 -6.36 18.84 -8.66
N VAL A 208 -5.31 19.30 -9.33
CA VAL A 208 -4.10 18.51 -9.63
C VAL A 208 -2.92 19.17 -8.94
N GLU A 209 -2.14 18.40 -8.19
CA GLU A 209 -0.94 18.90 -7.51
C GLU A 209 0.31 18.13 -7.97
N PRO A 210 1.35 18.83 -8.46
CA PRO A 210 1.45 20.30 -8.63
C PRO A 210 0.53 20.85 -9.74
N ASP A 211 0.04 22.09 -9.58
CA ASP A 211 -0.81 22.83 -10.54
C ASP A 211 -0.04 23.25 -11.83
N THR A 212 0.55 22.27 -12.51
CA THR A 212 1.33 22.42 -13.74
C THR A 212 0.41 22.40 -14.97
N ARG A 213 -0.41 23.44 -15.13
CA ARG A 213 -1.44 23.54 -16.21
C ARG A 213 -0.90 23.48 -17.63
N ASP A 214 0.37 23.78 -17.83
CA ASP A 214 1.01 23.67 -19.15
C ASP A 214 1.31 22.19 -19.52
N TYR A 215 1.30 21.28 -18.53
CA TYR A 215 1.55 19.85 -18.70
C TYR A 215 0.30 18.98 -18.58
N PHE A 216 -0.65 19.34 -17.70
CA PHE A 216 -1.87 18.56 -17.49
C PHE A 216 -3.07 19.15 -18.23
N THR A 217 -3.86 18.27 -18.85
CA THR A 217 -5.18 18.61 -19.37
C THR A 217 -6.22 17.73 -18.68
N VAL A 218 -7.24 18.34 -18.05
CA VAL A 218 -8.19 17.63 -17.16
C VAL A 218 -9.57 17.54 -17.81
N TRP A 219 -10.09 16.32 -17.94
CA TRP A 219 -11.46 16.00 -18.31
C TRP A 219 -12.21 15.48 -17.09
N ASN A 220 -13.25 16.22 -16.69
CA ASN A 220 -14.00 15.96 -15.48
C ASN A 220 -15.43 15.54 -15.80
N GLU A 221 -15.69 14.25 -15.63
CA GLU A 221 -17.01 13.66 -15.77
C GLU A 221 -17.65 13.27 -14.43
N VAL A 222 -16.98 13.53 -13.32
CA VAL A 222 -17.50 13.18 -12.00
C VAL A 222 -18.72 14.03 -11.65
N VAL A 223 -19.79 13.37 -11.24
CA VAL A 223 -21.02 14.01 -10.76
C VAL A 223 -21.15 13.92 -9.25
N THR A 224 -21.66 14.99 -8.66
CA THR A 224 -22.00 15.02 -7.23
C THR A 224 -23.35 14.37 -7.03
N VAL A 225 -23.45 13.38 -6.17
CA VAL A 225 -24.72 12.68 -5.87
C VAL A 225 -25.27 13.12 -4.52
N ARG A 226 -26.46 12.61 -4.15
CA ARG A 226 -27.05 12.84 -2.83
C ARG A 226 -26.06 12.49 -1.70
N GLN A 227 -26.23 13.09 -0.52
CA GLN A 227 -25.30 12.91 0.60
C GLN A 227 -25.14 11.45 1.04
N ASN A 228 -26.22 10.66 0.94
CA ASN A 228 -26.21 9.23 1.30
C ASN A 228 -25.91 8.32 0.10
N GLY A 229 -25.55 8.89 -1.07
CA GLY A 229 -25.17 8.10 -2.23
C GLY A 229 -23.79 7.48 -2.02
N ARG A 230 -23.48 6.48 -2.83
CA ARG A 230 -22.21 5.75 -2.79
C ARG A 230 -21.19 6.40 -3.71
N ARG A 231 -19.92 6.36 -3.31
CA ARG A 231 -18.80 6.91 -4.07
C ARG A 231 -18.29 5.91 -5.10
N LYS A 232 -17.91 6.41 -6.28
CA LYS A 232 -17.14 5.67 -7.28
C LYS A 232 -16.25 6.65 -8.02
N LEU A 233 -14.94 6.46 -7.99
CA LEU A 233 -14.02 7.38 -8.67
C LEU A 233 -13.03 6.58 -9.53
N ARG A 234 -12.99 6.90 -10.82
CA ARG A 234 -12.09 6.30 -11.79
C ARG A 234 -11.23 7.40 -12.43
N PRO A 235 -10.20 7.91 -11.73
CA PRO A 235 -9.22 8.77 -12.38
C PRO A 235 -8.27 7.91 -13.20
N HIS A 236 -8.03 8.38 -14.42
CA HIS A 236 -7.14 7.81 -15.40
C HIS A 236 -6.16 8.84 -15.94
N THR A 237 -4.98 8.37 -16.34
CA THR A 237 -4.00 9.21 -17.03
C THR A 237 -3.58 8.60 -18.35
N LEU A 238 -3.65 9.40 -19.41
CA LEU A 238 -3.29 9.02 -20.76
C LEU A 238 -2.14 9.91 -21.27
N PRO A 239 -1.15 9.36 -21.97
CA PRO A 239 -0.16 10.17 -22.70
C PRO A 239 -0.86 11.05 -23.75
N ASP A 240 -0.47 12.32 -23.84
CA ASP A 240 -1.00 13.29 -24.82
C ASP A 240 0.17 14.10 -25.40
N GLY A 241 1.05 13.43 -26.15
CA GLY A 241 2.32 14.00 -26.61
C GLY A 241 3.26 14.32 -25.45
N GLU A 242 3.73 15.57 -25.35
CA GLU A 242 4.58 16.07 -24.25
C GLU A 242 3.77 16.42 -22.97
N LYS A 243 2.49 16.03 -22.92
CA LYS A 243 1.54 16.31 -21.84
C LYS A 243 0.93 15.03 -21.30
N THR A 244 0.24 15.17 -20.18
CA THR A 244 -0.62 14.11 -19.62
C THR A 244 -2.07 14.57 -19.61
N ARG A 245 -2.94 13.76 -20.22
CA ARG A 245 -4.38 13.89 -20.08
C ARG A 245 -4.83 13.17 -18.81
N ILE A 246 -5.57 13.86 -17.96
CA ILE A 246 -6.23 13.31 -16.78
C ILE A 246 -7.72 13.23 -17.07
N GLU A 247 -8.27 12.02 -17.09
CA GLU A 247 -9.71 11.77 -17.22
C GLU A 247 -10.24 11.30 -15.87
N VAL A 248 -11.30 11.91 -15.36
CA VAL A 248 -11.89 11.51 -14.08
C VAL A 248 -13.38 11.26 -14.26
N GLU A 249 -13.77 10.01 -14.03
CA GLU A 249 -15.15 9.57 -14.15
C GLU A 249 -15.73 9.09 -12.81
N GLY A 250 -17.06 9.07 -12.73
CA GLY A 250 -17.81 8.46 -11.64
C GLY A 250 -18.67 9.44 -10.84
N ARG A 251 -18.79 9.18 -9.54
CA ARG A 251 -19.68 9.89 -8.61
C ARG A 251 -19.06 10.09 -7.24
N ILE A 252 -19.38 11.23 -6.64
CA ILE A 252 -18.96 11.59 -5.28
C ILE A 252 -20.15 12.11 -4.46
N PRO A 253 -20.38 11.65 -3.22
CA PRO A 253 -21.51 12.12 -2.42
C PRO A 253 -21.38 13.58 -2.01
N LEU A 254 -22.51 14.30 -1.96
CA LEU A 254 -22.55 15.66 -1.44
C LEU A 254 -22.03 15.69 0.00
N ARG A 255 -21.19 16.69 0.35
CA ARG A 255 -20.52 16.83 1.65
C ARG A 255 -19.50 15.73 1.99
N ALA A 256 -19.16 14.84 1.05
CA ALA A 256 -18.03 13.94 1.25
C ALA A 256 -16.71 14.72 1.34
N ASP A 257 -15.78 14.21 2.13
CA ASP A 257 -14.43 14.73 2.18
C ASP A 257 -13.74 14.58 0.82
N PRO A 258 -12.81 15.50 0.45
CA PRO A 258 -12.00 15.34 -0.75
C PRO A 258 -11.22 14.03 -0.75
N VAL A 259 -11.22 13.35 -1.89
CA VAL A 259 -10.44 12.13 -2.11
C VAL A 259 -9.21 12.46 -2.93
N MET A 260 -8.06 11.92 -2.55
CA MET A 260 -6.80 12.07 -3.27
C MET A 260 -6.35 10.72 -3.81
N LEU A 261 -6.07 10.64 -5.11
CA LEU A 261 -5.48 9.46 -5.73
C LEU A 261 -4.23 9.82 -6.53
N TYR A 262 -3.24 8.93 -6.52
CA TYR A 262 -2.01 9.06 -7.31
C TYR A 262 -2.11 8.32 -8.64
N ARG A 263 -1.63 8.95 -9.71
CA ARG A 263 -1.49 8.34 -11.04
C ARG A 263 -0.13 8.65 -11.65
N ARG A 264 0.34 7.76 -12.53
CA ARG A 264 1.58 8.00 -13.26
C ARG A 264 1.41 9.15 -14.25
N VAL A 265 2.49 9.84 -14.57
CA VAL A 265 2.49 10.81 -15.65
C VAL A 265 2.84 10.14 -16.99
N GLY A 266 2.55 10.84 -18.09
CA GLY A 266 2.88 10.44 -19.46
C GLY A 266 4.37 10.55 -19.74
N ASP A 267 4.89 11.76 -19.95
CA ASP A 267 6.31 12.03 -20.21
C ASP A 267 7.00 12.64 -18.95
N PRO A 268 7.87 11.90 -18.24
CA PRO A 268 8.57 12.35 -17.04
C PRO A 268 9.43 13.61 -17.23
N THR A 269 10.15 13.69 -18.33
CA THR A 269 11.08 14.79 -18.61
C THR A 269 10.30 16.10 -18.72
N PHE A 270 9.22 16.12 -19.49
CA PHE A 270 8.37 17.31 -19.61
C PHE A 270 7.60 17.63 -18.33
N TYR A 271 7.22 16.63 -17.54
CA TYR A 271 6.64 16.88 -16.21
C TYR A 271 7.61 17.68 -15.32
N TYR A 272 8.87 17.28 -15.28
CA TYR A 272 9.93 18.02 -14.58
C TYR A 272 10.06 19.44 -15.11
N GLY A 273 10.26 19.61 -16.42
CA GLY A 273 10.55 20.91 -17.02
C GLY A 273 9.39 21.90 -16.95
N GLN A 274 8.14 21.45 -17.12
CA GLN A 274 6.97 22.31 -16.99
C GLN A 274 6.71 22.68 -15.52
N THR A 275 6.98 21.78 -14.58
CA THR A 275 6.88 22.11 -13.16
C THR A 275 7.97 23.09 -12.74
N LEU A 276 9.19 22.95 -13.26
CA LEU A 276 10.27 23.93 -13.10
C LEU A 276 9.84 25.31 -13.62
N ARG A 277 9.24 25.37 -14.81
CA ARG A 277 8.70 26.62 -15.39
C ARG A 277 7.60 27.23 -14.52
N MET A 278 6.70 26.41 -13.97
CA MET A 278 5.66 26.86 -13.03
C MET A 278 6.30 27.48 -11.78
N LEU A 279 7.30 26.83 -11.19
CA LEU A 279 7.99 27.34 -9.99
C LEU A 279 8.81 28.61 -10.30
N PHE A 280 9.46 28.68 -11.47
CA PHE A 280 10.12 29.91 -11.95
C PHE A 280 9.13 31.08 -11.97
N LYS A 281 7.94 30.88 -12.56
CA LYS A 281 6.89 31.90 -12.57
C LYS A 281 6.46 32.31 -11.16
N ARG A 282 6.28 31.36 -10.23
CA ARG A 282 5.93 31.65 -8.83
C ARG A 282 7.03 32.44 -8.11
N ARG A 283 8.30 32.14 -8.35
CA ARG A 283 9.46 32.85 -7.76
C ARG A 283 9.79 34.18 -8.45
N GLY A 284 9.16 34.47 -9.59
CA GLY A 284 9.42 35.70 -10.37
C GLY A 284 10.61 35.59 -11.35
N ILE A 285 11.06 34.39 -11.69
CA ILE A 285 11.98 34.15 -12.82
C ILE A 285 11.14 34.07 -14.09
N ARG A 286 11.39 34.99 -15.03
CA ARG A 286 10.61 35.06 -16.28
C ARG A 286 11.13 34.06 -17.32
N VAL A 287 10.22 33.24 -17.86
CA VAL A 287 10.51 32.34 -19.00
C VAL A 287 9.75 32.86 -20.22
N THR A 288 10.45 33.28 -21.27
CA THR A 288 9.83 33.92 -22.46
C THR A 288 9.63 32.98 -23.64
N GLY A 289 10.42 31.91 -23.72
CA GLY A 289 10.37 30.88 -24.75
C GLY A 289 9.74 29.59 -24.26
N ARG A 290 10.25 28.45 -24.73
CA ARG A 290 9.64 27.13 -24.52
C ARG A 290 10.49 26.22 -23.64
N VAL A 291 9.83 25.26 -23.01
CA VAL A 291 10.46 24.04 -22.49
C VAL A 291 10.59 23.08 -23.67
N LYS A 292 11.78 22.51 -23.88
CA LYS A 292 12.04 21.54 -24.96
C LYS A 292 13.10 20.54 -24.55
N ARG A 293 13.08 19.35 -25.15
CA ARG A 293 14.14 18.36 -24.98
C ARG A 293 15.36 18.71 -25.85
N GLY A 294 16.57 18.39 -25.39
CA GLY A 294 17.81 18.59 -26.15
C GLY A 294 19.06 18.35 -25.30
N VAL A 295 20.23 18.18 -25.93
CA VAL A 295 21.48 17.91 -25.22
C VAL A 295 22.16 19.23 -24.86
N ALA A 296 22.67 19.34 -23.63
CA ALA A 296 23.45 20.49 -23.22
C ALA A 296 24.85 20.41 -23.85
N PRO A 297 25.30 21.45 -24.59
CA PRO A 297 26.59 21.41 -25.27
C PRO A 297 27.74 21.39 -24.25
N GLU A 298 28.91 20.87 -24.66
CA GLU A 298 30.08 20.74 -23.78
C GLU A 298 30.57 22.08 -23.22
N ASN A 299 30.37 23.17 -23.97
CA ASN A 299 30.74 24.52 -23.56
C ASN A 299 29.65 25.24 -22.74
N ALA A 300 28.55 24.56 -22.38
CA ALA A 300 27.56 25.13 -21.47
C ALA A 300 28.17 25.40 -20.10
N LEU A 301 27.85 26.55 -19.52
CA LEU A 301 28.45 27.01 -18.28
C LEU A 301 27.63 26.55 -17.08
N LEU A 302 28.24 25.83 -16.15
CA LEU A 302 27.55 25.41 -14.93
C LEU A 302 27.17 26.62 -14.08
N LEU A 303 25.86 26.80 -13.86
CA LEU A 303 25.34 27.82 -12.94
C LEU A 303 25.19 27.23 -11.53
N GLN A 304 24.66 26.02 -11.45
CA GLN A 304 24.45 25.28 -10.21
C GLN A 304 24.33 23.79 -10.47
N SER A 305 24.85 22.97 -9.56
CA SER A 305 24.58 21.53 -9.50
C SER A 305 23.97 21.19 -8.15
N TYR A 306 23.08 20.20 -8.13
CA TYR A 306 22.49 19.71 -6.89
C TYR A 306 22.59 18.21 -6.79
N ASP A 307 22.94 17.79 -5.58
CA ASP A 307 23.08 16.40 -5.21
C ASP A 307 21.81 15.91 -4.50
N SER A 308 21.40 14.70 -4.86
CA SER A 308 20.37 13.95 -4.14
C SER A 308 20.80 13.66 -2.69
N PRO A 309 19.89 13.14 -1.83
CA PRO A 309 20.28 12.36 -0.66
C PRO A 309 21.22 11.20 -1.03
N GLU A 310 21.89 10.63 -0.03
CA GLU A 310 22.81 9.50 -0.24
C GLU A 310 22.05 8.26 -0.72
N LEU A 311 22.73 7.43 -1.50
CA LEU A 311 22.17 6.20 -2.05
C LEU A 311 21.62 5.28 -0.95
N ALA A 312 22.21 5.26 0.24
CA ALA A 312 21.69 4.52 1.38
C ALA A 312 20.25 4.94 1.76
N GLU A 313 19.94 6.23 1.72
CA GLU A 313 18.58 6.75 1.98
C GLU A 313 17.63 6.39 0.83
N ILE A 314 18.08 6.52 -0.41
CA ILE A 314 17.28 6.19 -1.60
C ILE A 314 16.95 4.69 -1.65
N VAL A 315 17.91 3.82 -1.33
CA VAL A 315 17.71 2.37 -1.23
C VAL A 315 16.78 2.01 -0.05
N ARG A 316 16.88 2.74 1.07
CA ARG A 316 15.92 2.62 2.17
C ARG A 316 14.50 2.95 1.69
N ASP A 317 14.29 4.08 1.03
CA ASP A 317 12.97 4.46 0.53
C ASP A 317 12.44 3.45 -0.49
N MET A 318 13.31 2.95 -1.38
CA MET A 318 12.99 1.87 -2.31
C MET A 318 12.49 0.61 -1.59
N ASN A 319 13.23 0.12 -0.59
CA ASN A 319 12.92 -1.16 0.05
C ASN A 319 11.74 -1.06 1.02
N LYS A 320 11.64 0.04 1.79
CA LYS A 320 10.54 0.28 2.74
C LYS A 320 9.20 0.48 2.05
N ALA A 321 9.17 1.30 0.99
CA ALA A 321 7.96 1.55 0.20
C ALA A 321 7.76 0.53 -0.93
N SER A 322 8.76 -0.33 -1.18
CA SER A 322 8.80 -1.27 -2.31
C SER A 322 8.66 -0.58 -3.68
N SER A 323 9.28 0.59 -3.85
CA SER A 323 9.13 1.42 -5.05
C SER A 323 9.73 0.75 -6.29
N ASN A 324 8.88 0.42 -7.27
CA ASN A 324 9.32 -0.08 -8.58
C ASN A 324 10.10 1.00 -9.33
N PHE A 325 9.59 2.22 -9.30
CA PHE A 325 10.21 3.39 -9.93
C PHE A 325 11.68 3.56 -9.50
N ILE A 326 11.97 3.57 -8.20
CA ILE A 326 13.36 3.72 -7.73
C ILE A 326 14.22 2.53 -8.19
N ALA A 327 13.70 1.30 -8.14
CA ALA A 327 14.45 0.11 -8.56
C ALA A 327 14.88 0.19 -10.04
N GLU A 328 13.98 0.59 -10.93
CA GLU A 328 14.30 0.71 -12.35
C GLU A 328 15.21 1.91 -12.66
N MET A 329 15.05 3.03 -11.93
CA MET A 329 15.99 4.16 -11.99
C MET A 329 17.41 3.73 -11.59
N LEU A 330 17.55 2.93 -10.51
CA LEU A 330 18.85 2.41 -10.07
C LEU A 330 19.47 1.46 -11.11
N VAL A 331 18.67 0.60 -11.76
CA VAL A 331 19.17 -0.26 -12.83
C VAL A 331 19.77 0.58 -13.96
N LYS A 332 19.03 1.57 -14.49
CA LYS A 332 19.56 2.42 -15.56
C LYS A 332 20.77 3.23 -15.12
N THR A 333 20.81 3.68 -13.86
CA THR A 333 21.97 4.38 -13.29
C THR A 333 23.20 3.49 -13.28
N LEU A 334 23.09 2.26 -12.80
CA LEU A 334 24.18 1.28 -12.86
C LEU A 334 24.68 1.08 -14.29
N GLY A 335 23.75 1.04 -15.26
CA GLY A 335 24.10 0.94 -16.68
C GLY A 335 24.87 2.16 -17.20
N ALA A 336 24.41 3.37 -16.86
CA ALA A 336 25.03 4.62 -17.29
C ALA A 336 26.43 4.81 -16.69
N GLU A 337 26.55 4.64 -15.37
CA GLU A 337 27.79 4.89 -14.62
C GLU A 337 28.88 3.85 -14.93
N LEU A 338 28.50 2.58 -15.06
CA LEU A 338 29.49 1.48 -15.09
C LEU A 338 29.66 0.86 -16.48
N LYS A 339 28.74 1.12 -17.41
CA LYS A 339 28.79 0.63 -18.80
C LYS A 339 28.61 1.76 -19.83
N GLY A 340 28.63 3.02 -19.38
CA GLY A 340 28.57 4.22 -20.20
C GLY A 340 27.15 4.67 -20.59
N THR A 341 26.99 5.97 -20.83
CA THR A 341 25.73 6.58 -21.25
C THR A 341 25.37 6.24 -22.71
N PRO A 342 24.07 6.16 -23.07
CA PRO A 342 22.93 6.20 -22.18
C PRO A 342 22.85 4.92 -21.31
N GLY A 343 22.35 5.08 -20.09
CA GLY A 343 21.96 3.97 -19.22
C GLY A 343 20.72 3.27 -19.76
N THR A 344 20.80 1.94 -19.84
CA THR A 344 19.75 1.08 -20.38
C THR A 344 19.52 -0.10 -19.44
N TRP A 345 18.35 -0.74 -19.51
CA TRP A 345 18.11 -1.96 -18.73
C TRP A 345 19.15 -3.06 -18.99
N PRO A 346 19.46 -3.43 -20.25
CA PRO A 346 20.48 -4.46 -20.51
C PRO A 346 21.83 -4.16 -19.84
N LYS A 347 22.30 -2.92 -19.89
CA LYS A 347 23.57 -2.51 -19.26
C LYS A 347 23.50 -2.61 -17.74
N GLY A 348 22.41 -2.10 -17.14
CA GLY A 348 22.22 -2.11 -15.69
C GLY A 348 22.06 -3.52 -15.12
N LEU A 349 21.26 -4.35 -15.78
CA LEU A 349 21.06 -5.74 -15.39
C LEU A 349 22.36 -6.54 -15.54
N GLN A 350 23.16 -6.27 -16.57
CA GLN A 350 24.47 -6.91 -16.71
C GLN A 350 25.37 -6.65 -15.49
N VAL A 351 25.34 -5.44 -14.92
CA VAL A 351 26.10 -5.12 -13.69
C VAL A 351 25.61 -5.95 -12.50
N ALA A 352 24.28 -6.11 -12.34
CA ALA A 352 23.71 -6.94 -11.30
C ALA A 352 24.05 -8.43 -11.49
N GLU A 353 24.04 -8.92 -12.72
CA GLU A 353 24.43 -10.29 -13.06
C GLU A 353 25.93 -10.54 -12.85
N ASP A 354 26.79 -9.54 -13.14
CA ASP A 354 28.23 -9.58 -12.84
C ASP A 354 28.44 -9.75 -11.32
N LEU A 355 27.68 -9.00 -10.51
CA LEU A 355 27.71 -9.15 -9.05
C LEU A 355 27.26 -10.54 -8.59
N LEU A 356 26.15 -11.04 -9.13
CA LEU A 356 25.64 -12.37 -8.77
C LEU A 356 26.67 -13.46 -9.12
N ALA A 357 27.36 -13.35 -10.26
CA ALA A 357 28.42 -14.27 -10.65
C ALA A 357 29.62 -14.23 -9.68
N GLU A 358 30.03 -13.05 -9.22
CA GLU A 358 31.06 -12.89 -8.16
C GLU A 358 30.66 -13.56 -6.84
N MET A 359 29.36 -13.69 -6.57
CA MET A 359 28.81 -14.38 -5.41
C MET A 359 28.58 -15.88 -5.63
N GLY A 360 29.03 -16.43 -6.76
CA GLY A 360 28.91 -17.85 -7.09
C GLY A 360 27.57 -18.24 -7.73
N LEU A 361 26.74 -17.27 -8.11
CA LEU A 361 25.47 -17.51 -8.81
C LEU A 361 25.70 -17.35 -10.32
N SER A 362 25.95 -18.47 -11.00
CA SER A 362 26.23 -18.50 -12.44
C SER A 362 25.11 -17.90 -13.28
N ARG A 363 25.47 -17.15 -14.33
CA ARG A 363 24.52 -16.67 -15.35
C ARG A 363 23.73 -17.85 -15.94
N GLY A 364 22.44 -17.68 -16.14
CA GLY A 364 21.53 -18.74 -16.61
C GLY A 364 21.02 -19.68 -15.51
N SER A 365 21.57 -19.62 -14.28
CA SER A 365 20.97 -20.28 -13.12
C SER A 365 19.78 -19.53 -12.53
N TYR A 366 19.46 -18.35 -13.05
CA TYR A 366 18.32 -17.50 -12.69
C TYR A 366 17.89 -16.70 -13.92
N THR A 367 16.72 -16.06 -13.85
CA THR A 367 16.23 -15.12 -14.86
C THR A 367 16.04 -13.74 -14.22
N LEU A 368 16.80 -12.75 -14.69
CA LEU A 368 16.69 -11.34 -14.27
C LEU A 368 16.38 -10.47 -15.49
N LYS A 369 15.17 -9.92 -15.55
CA LYS A 369 14.67 -9.13 -16.69
C LYS A 369 14.35 -7.68 -16.36
N ASN A 370 14.10 -7.37 -15.09
CA ASN A 370 13.92 -6.00 -14.60
C ASN A 370 14.42 -5.88 -13.15
N GLY A 371 14.58 -4.65 -12.64
CA GLY A 371 15.14 -4.40 -11.31
C GLY A 371 14.13 -4.45 -10.17
N SER A 372 12.85 -4.26 -10.48
CA SER A 372 11.77 -4.18 -9.50
C SER A 372 11.16 -5.52 -9.16
N GLY A 373 11.21 -6.50 -10.08
CA GLY A 373 10.44 -7.73 -9.99
C GLY A 373 8.95 -7.53 -10.20
N LEU A 374 8.56 -6.48 -10.92
CA LEU A 374 7.19 -6.32 -11.39
C LEU A 374 6.92 -7.32 -12.52
N ASN A 375 5.68 -7.83 -12.55
CA ASN A 375 5.14 -8.75 -13.55
C ASN A 375 5.87 -10.10 -13.61
N ASP A 376 5.41 -10.98 -14.52
CA ASP A 376 5.88 -12.36 -14.55
C ASP A 376 7.12 -12.57 -15.44
N THR A 377 8.25 -12.01 -15.03
CA THR A 377 9.48 -12.03 -15.84
C THR A 377 10.71 -12.60 -15.15
N ASN A 378 10.84 -12.41 -13.83
CA ASN A 378 12.04 -12.82 -13.09
C ASN A 378 11.86 -14.22 -12.48
N ARG A 379 12.95 -14.98 -12.35
CA ARG A 379 12.96 -16.32 -11.74
C ARG A 379 14.20 -16.49 -10.87
N PHE A 380 14.00 -16.76 -9.59
CA PHE A 380 15.07 -17.02 -8.61
C PHE A 380 14.62 -18.12 -7.66
N SER A 381 15.57 -18.90 -7.15
CA SER A 381 15.29 -19.85 -6.07
C SER A 381 15.50 -19.22 -4.69
N ALA A 382 14.92 -19.82 -3.65
CA ALA A 382 15.15 -19.36 -2.29
C ALA A 382 16.62 -19.45 -1.86
N ARG A 383 17.33 -20.50 -2.29
CA ARG A 383 18.78 -20.66 -2.05
C ARG A 383 19.59 -19.53 -2.65
N GLN A 384 19.22 -19.05 -3.85
CA GLN A 384 19.94 -17.96 -4.51
C GLN A 384 19.76 -16.64 -3.77
N ILE A 385 18.54 -16.34 -3.32
CA ILE A 385 18.26 -15.13 -2.52
C ILE A 385 18.95 -15.22 -1.15
N ALA A 386 18.92 -16.37 -0.49
CA ALA A 386 19.63 -16.59 0.78
C ALA A 386 21.15 -16.45 0.61
N THR A 387 21.71 -16.97 -0.48
CA THR A 387 23.14 -16.81 -0.85
C THR A 387 23.51 -15.34 -0.98
N LEU A 388 22.72 -14.55 -1.72
CA LEU A 388 22.92 -13.10 -1.86
C LEU A 388 22.91 -12.40 -0.50
N LEU A 389 21.89 -12.64 0.31
CA LEU A 389 21.74 -12.02 1.63
C LEU A 389 22.91 -12.40 2.56
N SER A 390 23.31 -13.66 2.60
CA SER A 390 24.50 -14.13 3.32
C SER A 390 25.78 -13.43 2.87
N ALA A 391 25.95 -13.24 1.56
CA ALA A 391 27.12 -12.55 1.01
C ALA A 391 27.14 -11.07 1.38
N VAL A 392 25.99 -10.39 1.30
CA VAL A 392 25.84 -8.98 1.69
C VAL A 392 26.08 -8.79 3.19
N TRP A 393 25.55 -9.68 4.04
CA TRP A 393 25.77 -9.65 5.48
C TRP A 393 27.26 -9.65 5.88
N LYS A 394 28.07 -10.43 5.15
CA LYS A 394 29.52 -10.54 5.38
C LYS A 394 30.30 -9.31 4.87
N ARG A 395 29.64 -8.35 4.23
CA ARG A 395 30.29 -7.18 3.61
C ARG A 395 30.17 -5.95 4.50
N PHE A 396 31.13 -5.80 5.41
CA PHE A 396 31.16 -4.74 6.42
C PHE A 396 30.83 -3.32 5.89
N PRO A 397 31.34 -2.85 4.73
CA PRO A 397 31.08 -1.49 4.26
C PRO A 397 29.63 -1.15 3.90
N ILE A 398 28.75 -2.15 3.70
CA ILE A 398 27.37 -1.92 3.25
C ILE A 398 26.32 -2.71 4.03
N ALA A 399 26.73 -3.66 4.87
CA ALA A 399 25.82 -4.58 5.54
C ALA A 399 24.81 -3.83 6.43
N ALA A 400 25.25 -2.77 7.11
CA ALA A 400 24.41 -1.97 8.00
C ALA A 400 23.33 -1.21 7.21
N GLU A 401 23.72 -0.53 6.13
CA GLU A 401 22.86 0.27 5.26
C GLU A 401 21.85 -0.63 4.53
N PHE A 402 22.32 -1.77 4.00
CA PHE A 402 21.44 -2.75 3.37
C PHE A 402 20.41 -3.29 4.37
N MET A 403 20.83 -3.70 5.57
CA MET A 403 19.92 -4.19 6.60
C MET A 403 18.96 -3.09 7.11
N ALA A 404 19.42 -1.84 7.19
CA ALA A 404 18.60 -0.69 7.59
C ALA A 404 17.52 -0.36 6.54
N SER A 405 17.78 -0.67 5.27
CA SER A 405 16.81 -0.47 4.18
C SER A 405 15.61 -1.42 4.23
N LEU A 406 15.74 -2.60 4.84
CA LEU A 406 14.69 -3.62 4.88
C LEU A 406 13.57 -3.31 5.88
N GLY A 407 12.33 -3.66 5.55
CA GLY A 407 11.16 -3.46 6.43
C GLY A 407 11.28 -4.21 7.75
N ILE A 408 10.91 -3.56 8.86
CA ILE A 408 10.98 -4.11 10.21
C ILE A 408 9.59 -4.60 10.60
N ALA A 409 9.48 -5.89 10.94
CA ALA A 409 8.23 -6.49 11.41
C ALA A 409 7.59 -5.66 12.53
N ALA A 410 6.29 -5.40 12.41
CA ALA A 410 5.48 -4.64 13.37
C ALA A 410 5.90 -3.16 13.58
N ARG A 411 6.76 -2.61 12.71
CA ARG A 411 7.31 -1.25 12.92
C ARG A 411 7.24 -0.36 11.69
N ASP A 412 7.72 -0.81 10.53
CA ASP A 412 7.81 0.07 9.36
C ASP A 412 7.71 -0.61 7.99
N GLY A 413 7.65 0.21 6.95
CA GLY A 413 7.52 -0.23 5.55
C GLY A 413 6.32 -1.14 5.32
N THR A 414 6.45 -2.04 4.36
CA THR A 414 5.46 -3.09 4.06
C THR A 414 5.31 -4.13 5.17
N MET A 415 6.19 -4.10 6.18
CA MET A 415 6.18 -5.01 7.34
C MET A 415 5.47 -4.42 8.56
N ARG A 416 5.12 -3.12 8.53
CA ARG A 416 4.54 -2.37 9.66
C ARG A 416 3.32 -3.06 10.28
N LEU A 417 2.52 -3.74 9.46
CA LEU A 417 1.27 -4.37 9.87
C LEU A 417 1.37 -5.90 10.00
N ARG A 418 2.57 -6.46 9.81
CA ARG A 418 2.83 -7.90 9.83
C ARG A 418 3.52 -8.30 11.13
N MET A 419 3.16 -9.45 11.68
CA MET A 419 3.80 -10.07 12.85
C MET A 419 3.87 -9.20 14.14
N GLU A 420 2.89 -8.34 14.39
CA GLU A 420 2.75 -7.73 15.73
C GLU A 420 2.30 -8.79 16.74
N GLY A 421 2.77 -8.69 17.98
CA GLY A 421 2.42 -9.63 19.04
C GLY A 421 3.14 -10.97 18.94
N THR A 422 4.10 -11.12 18.02
CA THR A 422 4.97 -12.29 17.91
C THR A 422 6.42 -11.91 18.25
N ASP A 423 7.28 -12.90 18.45
CA ASP A 423 8.71 -12.67 18.71
C ASP A 423 9.47 -12.04 17.53
N ALA A 424 8.89 -12.04 16.33
CA ALA A 424 9.48 -11.40 15.16
C ALA A 424 9.39 -9.87 15.21
N ALA A 425 8.47 -9.30 15.99
CA ALA A 425 8.28 -7.86 16.11
C ALA A 425 9.58 -7.15 16.50
N GLY A 426 10.07 -6.26 15.64
CA GLY A 426 11.35 -5.56 15.82
C GLY A 426 12.62 -6.39 15.59
N ARG A 427 12.54 -7.73 15.54
CA ARG A 427 13.69 -8.64 15.36
C ARG A 427 13.85 -9.17 13.93
N LEU A 428 12.76 -9.21 13.17
CA LEU A 428 12.77 -9.61 11.76
C LEU A 428 12.83 -8.38 10.85
N ARG A 429 13.80 -8.39 9.92
CA ARG A 429 13.98 -7.38 8.88
C ARG A 429 13.95 -8.04 7.52
N ALA A 430 12.97 -7.70 6.69
CA ALA A 430 12.76 -8.39 5.42
C ALA A 430 12.21 -7.50 4.32
N LYS A 431 12.43 -7.94 3.07
CA LYS A 431 11.73 -7.44 1.90
C LYS A 431 10.54 -8.35 1.61
N THR A 432 9.40 -7.71 1.33
CA THR A 432 8.18 -8.38 0.86
C THR A 432 8.10 -8.37 -0.66
N GLY A 433 7.44 -9.36 -1.23
CA GLY A 433 6.98 -9.38 -2.62
C GLY A 433 5.54 -9.85 -2.71
N THR A 434 4.73 -9.20 -3.54
CA THR A 434 3.35 -9.62 -3.81
C THR A 434 2.99 -9.22 -5.23
N LEU A 435 2.54 -10.20 -6.01
CA LEU A 435 1.86 -10.03 -7.31
C LEU A 435 0.61 -10.93 -7.28
N GLU A 436 -0.10 -11.01 -8.39
CA GLU A 436 -1.15 -12.01 -8.55
C GLU A 436 -0.57 -13.42 -8.39
N ARG A 437 -1.09 -14.18 -7.42
CA ARG A 437 -0.66 -15.56 -7.11
C ARG A 437 0.85 -15.73 -6.89
N VAL A 438 1.55 -14.66 -6.50
CA VAL A 438 2.96 -14.69 -6.07
C VAL A 438 3.11 -13.94 -4.77
N THR A 439 3.78 -14.55 -3.79
CA THR A 439 4.17 -13.87 -2.55
C THR A 439 5.55 -14.33 -2.09
N ALA A 440 6.32 -13.39 -1.55
CA ALA A 440 7.69 -13.61 -1.14
C ALA A 440 8.03 -12.85 0.14
N LEU A 441 8.87 -13.44 0.98
CA LEU A 441 9.45 -12.80 2.16
C LEU A 441 10.88 -13.31 2.37
N SER A 442 11.86 -12.41 2.28
CA SER A 442 13.27 -12.76 2.45
C SER A 442 14.01 -11.69 3.24
N GLY A 443 14.93 -12.09 4.12
CA GLY A 443 15.68 -11.17 4.95
C GLY A 443 16.40 -11.84 6.11
N TYR A 444 16.50 -11.12 7.22
CA TYR A 444 17.21 -11.53 8.42
C TYR A 444 16.29 -11.57 9.63
N VAL A 445 16.56 -12.47 10.57
CA VAL A 445 15.84 -12.53 11.84
C VAL A 445 16.77 -12.96 12.96
N GLN A 446 16.72 -12.25 14.09
CA GLN A 446 17.34 -12.70 15.33
C GLN A 446 16.31 -13.45 16.17
N SER A 447 16.66 -14.65 16.62
CA SER A 447 15.81 -15.46 17.47
C SER A 447 15.90 -15.06 18.95
N LEU A 448 14.97 -15.54 19.77
CA LEU A 448 15.01 -15.40 21.23
C LEU A 448 16.27 -16.02 21.84
N GLY A 449 16.75 -17.14 21.28
CA GLY A 449 18.03 -17.76 21.68
C GLY A 449 19.28 -16.95 21.27
N GLY A 450 19.09 -15.90 20.46
CA GLY A 450 20.16 -15.01 20.00
C GLY A 450 20.84 -15.42 18.70
N GLU A 451 20.54 -16.61 18.16
CA GLU A 451 21.00 -17.05 16.83
C GLU A 451 20.37 -16.18 15.74
N ARG A 452 21.18 -15.80 14.76
CA ARG A 452 20.75 -14.97 13.62
C ARG A 452 20.60 -15.85 12.39
N PHE A 453 19.47 -15.70 11.72
CA PHE A 453 19.17 -16.42 10.50
C PHE A 453 19.07 -15.46 9.32
N VAL A 454 19.50 -15.96 8.17
CA VAL A 454 19.03 -15.47 6.88
C VAL A 454 17.95 -16.41 6.39
N PHE A 455 16.93 -15.90 5.73
CA PHE A 455 15.89 -16.74 5.15
C PHE A 455 15.35 -16.16 3.86
N SER A 456 14.80 -17.05 3.03
CA SER A 456 14.00 -16.72 1.87
C SER A 456 12.85 -17.69 1.74
N ALA A 457 11.63 -17.17 1.59
CA ALA A 457 10.44 -17.96 1.31
C ALA A 457 9.71 -17.37 0.09
N LEU A 458 9.59 -18.18 -0.95
CA LEU A 458 8.91 -17.86 -2.21
C LEU A 458 7.73 -18.82 -2.37
N VAL A 459 6.53 -18.27 -2.61
CA VAL A 459 5.31 -19.06 -2.79
C VAL A 459 4.55 -18.57 -4.02
N ASN A 460 4.33 -19.48 -4.96
CA ASN A 460 3.68 -19.22 -6.23
C ASN A 460 2.45 -20.12 -6.42
N ASP A 461 1.52 -19.65 -7.24
CA ASP A 461 0.47 -20.45 -7.89
C ASP A 461 -0.51 -21.18 -6.95
N TRP A 462 -0.66 -20.73 -5.71
CA TRP A 462 -1.62 -21.32 -4.75
C TRP A 462 -3.07 -21.17 -5.22
N SER A 463 -3.93 -22.11 -4.81
CA SER A 463 -5.38 -22.00 -5.01
C SER A 463 -6.05 -21.20 -3.90
N GLY A 464 -7.07 -20.41 -4.24
CA GLY A 464 -7.81 -19.61 -3.26
C GLY A 464 -7.15 -18.28 -2.91
N ARG A 465 -7.35 -17.81 -1.67
CA ARG A 465 -7.07 -16.42 -1.27
C ARG A 465 -5.62 -16.21 -0.81
N THR A 466 -5.06 -15.04 -1.12
CA THR A 466 -3.70 -14.61 -0.75
C THR A 466 -3.51 -14.43 0.76
N GLY A 467 -4.52 -13.95 1.49
CA GLY A 467 -4.43 -13.61 2.92
C GLY A 467 -3.90 -14.76 3.78
N PRO A 468 -4.51 -15.96 3.74
CA PRO A 468 -4.03 -17.12 4.47
C PRO A 468 -2.61 -17.58 4.09
N VAL A 469 -2.21 -17.43 2.83
CA VAL A 469 -0.85 -17.75 2.36
C VAL A 469 0.17 -16.78 2.94
N ASN A 470 -0.12 -15.48 2.91
CA ASN A 470 0.71 -14.45 3.54
C ASN A 470 0.84 -14.69 5.06
N ALA A 471 -0.26 -15.09 5.72
CA ALA A 471 -0.26 -15.44 7.13
C ALA A 471 0.63 -16.66 7.42
N ALA A 472 0.67 -17.66 6.53
CA ALA A 472 1.58 -18.79 6.68
C ALA A 472 3.05 -18.37 6.56
N ILE A 473 3.39 -17.48 5.62
CA ILE A 473 4.75 -16.95 5.49
C ILE A 473 5.15 -16.11 6.72
N ASP A 474 4.21 -15.32 7.27
CA ASP A 474 4.42 -14.61 8.54
C ASP A 474 4.68 -15.56 9.71
N ARG A 475 3.97 -16.70 9.75
CA ARG A 475 4.20 -17.74 10.77
C ARG A 475 5.60 -18.33 10.66
N LEU A 476 6.12 -18.59 9.46
CA LEU A 476 7.50 -19.01 9.28
C LEU A 476 8.47 -18.00 9.93
N GLY A 477 8.33 -16.71 9.62
CA GLY A 477 9.15 -15.65 10.23
C GLY A 477 9.05 -15.60 11.76
N ALA A 478 7.84 -15.75 12.31
CA ALA A 478 7.59 -15.82 13.74
C ALA A 478 8.23 -17.06 14.40
N MET A 479 8.20 -18.22 13.73
CA MET A 479 8.81 -19.46 14.24
C MET A 479 10.34 -19.39 14.27
N LEU A 480 10.95 -18.74 13.27
CA LEU A 480 12.38 -18.45 13.28
C LEU A 480 12.75 -17.52 14.45
N ALA A 481 11.97 -16.46 14.66
CA ALA A 481 12.19 -15.52 15.77
C ALA A 481 11.99 -16.17 17.16
N ALA A 482 11.06 -17.12 17.29
CA ALA A 482 10.80 -17.83 18.54
C ALA A 482 11.80 -18.95 18.86
N SER A 483 12.75 -19.24 17.96
CA SER A 483 13.69 -20.36 18.17
C SER A 483 14.63 -20.11 19.36
N GLY A 484 14.93 -21.16 20.13
CA GLY A 484 15.76 -21.06 21.34
C GLY A 484 15.06 -20.49 22.57
N ALA A 485 13.72 -20.36 22.57
CA ALA A 485 12.95 -20.00 23.76
C ALA A 485 13.10 -21.08 24.86
N PRO A 486 13.35 -20.70 26.13
CA PRO A 486 13.44 -21.67 27.22
C PRO A 486 12.08 -22.35 27.45
N GLU A 487 12.11 -23.68 27.43
CA GLU A 487 11.04 -24.65 27.69
C GLU A 487 9.95 -24.83 26.61
N ALA A 488 9.74 -26.11 26.28
CA ALA A 488 8.75 -26.63 25.34
C ALA A 488 7.30 -26.12 25.56
N GLY A 489 6.98 -25.58 26.74
CA GLY A 489 5.69 -24.95 27.04
C GLY A 489 5.44 -23.62 26.32
N ALA A 490 6.48 -22.84 25.99
CA ALA A 490 6.29 -21.55 25.30
C ALA A 490 5.98 -21.71 23.81
N ARG A 491 6.45 -22.79 23.19
CA ARG A 491 6.23 -23.10 21.76
C ARG A 491 4.81 -23.62 21.53
N GLU A 492 4.35 -24.52 22.40
CA GLU A 492 2.95 -24.95 22.44
C GLU A 492 2.02 -23.85 22.93
N ALA A 493 2.42 -22.96 23.84
CA ALA A 493 1.62 -21.79 24.23
C ALA A 493 1.56 -20.73 23.11
N ALA A 494 2.63 -20.51 22.35
CA ALA A 494 2.60 -19.66 21.15
C ALA A 494 1.73 -20.27 20.03
N LEU A 495 1.66 -21.60 19.93
CA LEU A 495 0.78 -22.33 19.00
C LEU A 495 -0.67 -22.48 19.52
N ALA A 496 -0.89 -22.60 20.82
CA ALA A 496 -2.20 -22.80 21.48
C ALA A 496 -2.90 -21.47 21.77
N SER A 497 -2.13 -20.42 22.05
CA SER A 497 -2.64 -19.05 22.04
C SER A 497 -3.08 -18.61 20.64
N LEU A 498 -3.03 -19.48 19.62
CA LEU A 498 -3.53 -19.32 18.23
C LEU A 498 -4.82 -20.11 17.89
N ALA A 499 -5.41 -20.89 18.83
CA ALA A 499 -6.67 -21.62 18.62
C ALA A 499 -7.94 -20.76 18.85
N PRO A 500 -9.02 -20.87 18.05
CA PRO A 500 -10.27 -20.14 18.28
C PRO A 500 -10.82 -20.40 19.69
N GLN A 501 -11.00 -19.33 20.46
CA GLN A 501 -11.65 -19.39 21.77
C GLN A 501 -13.10 -18.95 21.57
N GLU A 502 -14.07 -19.81 21.88
CA GLU A 502 -15.49 -19.42 21.88
C GLU A 502 -15.73 -18.42 23.01
N LEU A 503 -16.12 -17.20 22.65
CA LEU A 503 -16.41 -16.12 23.59
C LEU A 503 -17.78 -16.34 24.26
N GLN A 504 -17.91 -15.89 25.51
CA GLN A 504 -19.21 -15.86 26.17
C GLN A 504 -20.17 -14.91 25.42
N PRO A 505 -21.47 -15.23 25.30
CA PRO A 505 -22.41 -14.44 24.48
C PRO A 505 -22.50 -12.95 24.86
N ALA A 506 -22.39 -12.62 26.14
CA ALA A 506 -22.41 -11.23 26.61
C ALA A 506 -21.16 -10.45 26.18
N GLU A 507 -19.98 -11.08 26.27
CA GLU A 507 -18.71 -10.49 25.86
C GLU A 507 -18.66 -10.28 24.34
N LEU A 508 -19.14 -11.26 23.57
CA LEU A 508 -19.25 -11.17 22.12
C LEU A 508 -20.10 -9.96 21.70
N LYS A 509 -21.28 -9.78 22.31
CA LYS A 509 -22.17 -8.64 22.02
C LYS A 509 -21.54 -7.30 22.35
N ALA A 510 -20.88 -7.17 23.51
CA ALA A 510 -20.20 -5.94 23.92
C ALA A 510 -19.08 -5.54 22.95
N ARG A 511 -18.29 -6.53 22.49
CA ARG A 511 -17.23 -6.30 21.50
C ARG A 511 -17.79 -5.94 20.12
N ILE A 512 -18.86 -6.62 19.66
CA ILE A 512 -19.54 -6.28 18.41
C ILE A 512 -20.06 -4.83 18.44
N ALA A 513 -20.72 -4.42 19.53
CA ALA A 513 -21.20 -3.05 19.68
C ALA A 513 -20.04 -2.02 19.62
N THR A 514 -18.92 -2.35 20.27
CA THR A 514 -17.72 -1.51 20.26
C THR A 514 -17.14 -1.34 18.86
N TYR A 515 -16.91 -2.44 18.13
CA TYR A 515 -16.35 -2.37 16.79
C TYR A 515 -17.33 -1.74 15.78
N ALA A 516 -18.63 -1.97 15.93
CA ALA A 516 -19.65 -1.32 15.11
C ALA A 516 -19.68 0.20 15.34
N ALA A 517 -19.53 0.67 16.58
CA ALA A 517 -19.40 2.10 16.88
C ALA A 517 -18.14 2.71 16.24
N LEU A 518 -17.02 1.98 16.26
CA LEU A 518 -15.79 2.40 15.58
C LEU A 518 -15.98 2.44 14.05
N ALA A 519 -16.74 1.51 13.48
CA ALA A 519 -17.09 1.51 12.06
C ALA A 519 -17.93 2.74 11.69
N VAL A 520 -18.87 3.15 12.54
CA VAL A 520 -19.66 4.38 12.35
C VAL A 520 -18.78 5.63 12.46
N ALA A 521 -17.83 5.64 13.41
CA ALA A 521 -16.90 6.76 13.59
C ALA A 521 -15.94 6.93 12.40
N ALA A 522 -15.52 5.82 11.77
CA ALA A 522 -14.66 5.80 10.58
C ALA A 522 -13.35 6.61 10.72
N ASP A 523 -12.81 6.73 11.94
CA ASP A 523 -11.62 7.54 12.21
C ASP A 523 -10.32 6.75 11.93
N LYS A 524 -9.47 7.31 11.07
CA LYS A 524 -8.14 6.79 10.73
C LYS A 524 -7.24 6.59 11.96
N LYS A 525 -7.45 7.33 13.05
CA LYS A 525 -6.68 7.17 14.30
C LYS A 525 -6.88 5.79 14.93
N ASN A 526 -8.00 5.14 14.66
CA ASN A 526 -8.30 3.81 15.18
C ASN A 526 -7.64 2.68 14.36
N LEU A 527 -7.03 2.97 13.21
CA LEU A 527 -6.44 1.94 12.34
C LEU A 527 -5.41 1.04 13.03
N PRO A 528 -4.46 1.56 13.85
CA PRO A 528 -3.53 0.68 14.57
C PRO A 528 -4.25 -0.32 15.48
N PHE A 529 -5.25 0.16 16.24
CA PHE A 529 -6.06 -0.66 17.12
C PHE A 529 -6.88 -1.69 16.34
N LEU A 530 -7.63 -1.26 15.33
CA LEU A 530 -8.49 -2.13 14.53
C LEU A 530 -7.69 -3.21 13.79
N ARG A 531 -6.49 -2.88 13.29
CA ARG A 531 -5.59 -3.86 12.66
C ARG A 531 -5.04 -4.86 13.68
N SER A 532 -4.77 -4.40 14.90
CA SER A 532 -4.41 -5.30 15.99
C SER A 532 -5.58 -6.23 16.32
N ALA A 533 -6.79 -5.68 16.48
CA ALA A 533 -8.01 -6.43 16.75
C ALA A 533 -8.28 -7.49 15.68
N LEU A 534 -8.20 -7.16 14.39
CA LEU A 534 -8.45 -8.14 13.32
C LEU A 534 -7.43 -9.30 13.35
N ARG A 535 -6.21 -9.06 13.82
CA ARG A 535 -5.18 -10.10 13.97
C ARG A 535 -5.43 -10.98 15.19
N THR A 536 -5.90 -10.41 16.29
CA THR A 536 -6.09 -11.13 17.55
C THR A 536 -7.45 -11.82 17.65
N GLU A 537 -8.49 -11.23 17.07
CA GLU A 537 -9.85 -11.76 17.12
C GLU A 537 -10.02 -12.99 16.24
N ARG A 538 -10.59 -14.04 16.84
CA ARG A 538 -10.80 -15.35 16.19
C ARG A 538 -12.24 -15.66 15.88
N ASP A 539 -13.17 -15.06 16.61
CA ASP A 539 -14.59 -15.25 16.35
C ASP A 539 -14.95 -14.68 14.96
N PRO A 540 -15.56 -15.46 14.07
CA PRO A 540 -15.90 -15.01 12.72
C PRO A 540 -16.79 -13.76 12.67
N LEU A 541 -17.70 -13.57 13.63
CA LEU A 541 -18.56 -12.39 13.69
C LEU A 541 -17.75 -11.15 14.04
N LEU A 542 -16.90 -11.23 15.06
CA LEU A 542 -16.01 -10.11 15.42
C LEU A 542 -15.06 -9.76 14.28
N ARG A 543 -14.50 -10.75 13.60
CA ARG A 543 -13.62 -10.51 12.46
C ARG A 543 -14.33 -9.73 11.36
N VAL A 544 -15.60 -10.05 11.06
CA VAL A 544 -16.39 -9.28 10.09
C VAL A 544 -16.59 -7.85 10.58
N VAL A 545 -17.02 -7.63 11.82
CA VAL A 545 -17.31 -6.27 12.32
C VAL A 545 -16.03 -5.42 12.42
N VAL A 546 -14.91 -6.02 12.82
CA VAL A 546 -13.60 -5.35 12.82
C VAL A 546 -13.14 -5.04 11.40
N ALA A 547 -13.30 -5.98 10.46
CA ALA A 547 -12.95 -5.74 9.06
C ALA A 547 -13.82 -4.67 8.42
N ASP A 548 -15.10 -4.58 8.79
CA ASP A 548 -16.01 -3.51 8.39
C ASP A 548 -15.54 -2.16 8.95
N ALA A 549 -15.18 -2.11 10.24
CA ALA A 549 -14.63 -0.92 10.86
C ALA A 549 -13.31 -0.47 10.21
N LEU A 550 -12.45 -1.42 9.85
CA LEU A 550 -11.22 -1.18 9.11
C LEU A 550 -11.50 -0.60 7.72
N TYR A 551 -12.41 -1.22 6.97
CA TYR A 551 -12.80 -0.72 5.66
C TYR A 551 -13.35 0.70 5.74
N ARG A 552 -14.25 0.99 6.68
CA ARG A 552 -14.80 2.35 6.81
C ARG A 552 -13.76 3.38 7.20
N SER A 553 -12.79 2.99 8.03
CA SER A 553 -11.69 3.88 8.44
C SER A 553 -10.60 4.03 7.37
N ASP A 554 -10.42 3.04 6.48
CA ASP A 554 -9.42 3.01 5.40
C ASP A 554 -9.94 2.20 4.18
N PRO A 555 -10.83 2.80 3.36
CA PRO A 555 -11.46 2.08 2.24
C PRO A 555 -10.46 1.55 1.21
N ASP A 556 -9.32 2.23 1.05
CA ASP A 556 -8.29 1.89 0.07
C ASP A 556 -7.58 0.56 0.40
N GLN A 557 -7.48 0.19 1.68
CA GLN A 557 -6.77 -1.03 2.12
C GLN A 557 -7.67 -2.06 2.82
N GLY A 558 -8.84 -1.65 3.32
CA GLY A 558 -9.72 -2.53 4.09
C GLY A 558 -10.60 -3.46 3.26
N GLY A 559 -10.79 -3.19 1.96
CA GLY A 559 -11.76 -3.91 1.12
C GLY A 559 -11.46 -5.41 1.00
N GLY A 560 -10.19 -5.75 0.75
CA GLY A 560 -9.75 -7.14 0.69
C GLY A 560 -9.91 -7.87 2.02
N LEU A 561 -9.61 -7.20 3.14
CA LEU A 561 -9.76 -7.77 4.50
C LEU A 561 -11.24 -8.02 4.83
N LEU A 562 -12.14 -7.14 4.40
CA LEU A 562 -13.57 -7.31 4.56
C LEU A 562 -14.09 -8.52 3.76
N LEU A 563 -13.72 -8.61 2.48
CA LEU A 563 -14.06 -9.75 1.65
C LEU A 563 -13.45 -11.04 2.20
N GLU A 564 -12.25 -10.97 2.79
CA GLU A 564 -11.63 -12.11 3.44
C GLU A 564 -12.41 -12.57 4.68
N ALA A 565 -12.79 -11.64 5.55
CA ALA A 565 -13.51 -11.92 6.79
C ALA A 565 -14.96 -12.39 6.57
N MET A 566 -15.59 -11.95 5.46
CA MET A 566 -16.98 -12.22 5.15
C MET A 566 -17.11 -13.23 4.00
N PRO A 567 -17.05 -14.56 4.22
CA PRO A 567 -17.36 -15.52 3.16
C PRO A 567 -18.82 -15.39 2.67
N PRO A 568 -19.14 -15.84 1.45
CA PRO A 568 -20.53 -15.91 0.96
C PRO A 568 -21.30 -17.06 1.65
N SER A 569 -21.49 -16.94 2.96
CA SER A 569 -22.17 -17.92 3.82
C SER A 569 -23.45 -17.30 4.39
N PRO A 570 -24.64 -17.83 4.04
CA PRO A 570 -25.90 -17.39 4.63
C PRO A 570 -25.94 -17.53 6.16
N ASP A 571 -25.30 -18.57 6.72
CA ASP A 571 -25.31 -18.85 8.15
C ASP A 571 -24.58 -17.77 8.96
N LEU A 572 -23.40 -17.36 8.51
CA LEU A 572 -22.63 -16.29 9.16
C LEU A 572 -23.42 -14.98 9.14
N PHE A 573 -24.08 -14.71 8.02
CA PHE A 573 -24.91 -13.52 7.87
C PHE A 573 -26.14 -13.55 8.79
N GLN A 574 -26.84 -14.68 8.88
CA GLN A 574 -27.97 -14.84 9.80
C GLN A 574 -27.54 -14.63 11.25
N ARG A 575 -26.36 -15.12 11.64
CA ARG A 575 -25.78 -14.86 12.97
C ARG A 575 -25.47 -13.37 13.19
N LEU A 576 -24.86 -12.69 12.22
CA LEU A 576 -24.62 -11.24 12.28
C LEU A 576 -25.91 -10.44 12.41
N ARG A 577 -26.93 -10.81 11.62
CA ARG A 577 -28.26 -10.20 11.65
C ARG A 577 -28.94 -10.39 13.00
N SER A 578 -28.90 -11.61 13.56
CA SER A 578 -29.47 -11.91 14.86
C SER A 578 -28.88 -11.01 15.95
N VAL A 579 -27.55 -10.93 16.01
CA VAL A 579 -26.85 -10.06 16.98
C VAL A 579 -27.12 -8.58 16.70
N GLY A 580 -27.17 -8.17 15.42
CA GLY A 580 -27.50 -6.80 15.03
C GLY A 580 -28.88 -6.37 15.50
N ARG A 581 -29.90 -7.22 15.34
CA ARG A 581 -31.27 -6.98 15.81
C ARG A 581 -31.34 -6.79 17.32
N GLU A 582 -30.68 -7.66 18.08
CA GLU A 582 -30.64 -7.56 19.54
C GLU A 582 -29.94 -6.28 20.03
N LEU A 583 -28.96 -5.77 19.27
CA LEU A 583 -28.21 -4.56 19.59
C LEU A 583 -28.79 -3.28 18.96
N GLY A 584 -29.84 -3.39 18.15
CA GLY A 584 -30.40 -2.25 17.41
C GLY A 584 -29.44 -1.66 16.36
N LEU A 585 -28.53 -2.48 15.81
CA LEU A 585 -27.52 -2.08 14.83
C LEU A 585 -27.95 -2.46 13.40
N PRO A 586 -27.62 -1.62 12.38
CA PRO A 586 -27.73 -2.05 10.99
C PRO A 586 -26.83 -3.27 10.75
N VAL A 587 -27.19 -4.13 9.80
CA VAL A 587 -26.44 -5.36 9.55
C VAL A 587 -24.99 -5.01 9.17
N PRO A 588 -23.99 -5.39 10.01
CA PRO A 588 -22.60 -5.04 9.77
C PRO A 588 -22.12 -5.54 8.40
N ALA A 589 -21.12 -4.87 7.83
CA ALA A 589 -20.51 -5.16 6.53
C ALA A 589 -21.40 -4.97 5.28
N VAL A 590 -22.73 -5.01 5.35
CA VAL A 590 -23.60 -4.90 4.14
C VAL A 590 -23.36 -3.62 3.37
N SER A 591 -23.35 -2.47 4.06
CA SER A 591 -23.11 -1.19 3.40
C SER A 591 -21.72 -1.15 2.75
N SER A 592 -20.70 -1.71 3.41
CA SER A 592 -19.34 -1.72 2.90
C SER A 592 -19.17 -2.68 1.72
N LEU A 593 -19.90 -3.79 1.69
CA LEU A 593 -20.00 -4.66 0.51
C LEU A 593 -20.68 -3.95 -0.66
N LEU A 594 -21.72 -3.15 -0.40
CA LEU A 594 -22.36 -2.35 -1.43
C LEU A 594 -21.42 -1.28 -1.99
N ASP A 595 -20.57 -0.66 -1.17
CA ASP A 595 -19.54 0.27 -1.64
C ASP A 595 -18.53 -0.45 -2.57
N LEU A 596 -18.05 -1.62 -2.17
CA LEU A 596 -17.18 -2.46 -3.02
C LEU A 596 -17.87 -2.91 -4.31
N ALA A 597 -19.17 -3.21 -4.28
CA ALA A 597 -19.95 -3.58 -5.45
C ALA A 597 -20.14 -2.40 -6.41
N VAL A 598 -20.31 -1.19 -5.89
CA VAL A 598 -20.31 0.05 -6.68
C VAL A 598 -18.96 0.24 -7.38
N ASP A 599 -17.85 -0.16 -6.76
CA ASP A 599 -16.53 -0.16 -7.41
C ASP A 599 -16.34 -1.32 -8.42
N GLY A 600 -17.32 -2.21 -8.56
CA GLY A 600 -17.31 -3.33 -9.52
C GLY A 600 -16.82 -4.66 -8.95
N SER A 601 -16.74 -4.80 -7.62
CA SER A 601 -16.30 -6.06 -6.99
C SER A 601 -17.33 -7.18 -7.20
N SER A 602 -17.01 -8.11 -8.11
CA SER A 602 -17.79 -9.34 -8.34
C SER A 602 -17.90 -10.20 -7.07
N GLU A 603 -16.85 -10.22 -6.26
CA GLU A 603 -16.82 -10.87 -4.96
C GLU A 603 -17.81 -10.26 -3.96
N ALA A 604 -17.90 -8.93 -3.90
CA ALA A 604 -18.87 -8.26 -3.04
C ALA A 604 -20.31 -8.52 -3.52
N LEU A 605 -20.54 -8.45 -4.84
CA LEU A 605 -21.82 -8.79 -5.47
C LEU A 605 -22.26 -10.21 -5.13
N ALA A 606 -21.37 -11.20 -5.22
CA ALA A 606 -21.69 -12.58 -4.87
C ALA A 606 -22.14 -12.72 -3.40
N ARG A 607 -21.52 -11.99 -2.47
CA ARG A 607 -21.90 -11.99 -1.04
C ARG A 607 -23.24 -11.29 -0.80
N LEU A 608 -23.51 -10.19 -1.52
CA LEU A 608 -24.79 -9.48 -1.46
C LEU A 608 -25.93 -10.32 -2.03
N PHE A 609 -25.70 -11.02 -3.15
CA PHE A 609 -26.70 -11.89 -3.77
C PHE A 609 -26.99 -13.13 -2.92
N ALA A 610 -25.99 -13.68 -2.23
CA ALA A 610 -26.18 -14.77 -1.29
C ALA A 610 -27.16 -14.42 -0.14
N VAL A 611 -27.30 -13.14 0.20
CA VAL A 611 -28.18 -12.67 1.28
C VAL A 611 -29.48 -12.04 0.78
N ALA A 612 -29.60 -11.73 -0.51
CA ALA A 612 -30.80 -11.14 -1.10
C ALA A 612 -32.10 -11.92 -0.82
N PRO A 613 -32.15 -13.26 -0.87
CA PRO A 613 -33.36 -14.01 -0.51
C PRO A 613 -33.84 -13.80 0.93
N LEU A 614 -32.93 -13.49 1.87
CA LEU A 614 -33.28 -13.24 3.27
C LEU A 614 -34.01 -11.91 3.47
N ALA A 615 -33.88 -10.96 2.52
CA ALA A 615 -34.61 -9.70 2.56
C ALA A 615 -36.06 -9.85 2.10
N ARG A 616 -36.44 -10.96 1.42
CA ARG A 616 -37.74 -11.15 0.75
C ARG A 616 -38.54 -12.38 1.23
N GLY A 617 -37.96 -13.24 2.06
CA GLY A 617 -38.56 -14.50 2.53
C GLY A 617 -39.43 -14.39 3.79
N GLU A 618 -39.86 -15.54 4.34
CA GLU A 618 -40.71 -15.64 5.56
C GLU A 618 -40.10 -14.97 6.80
N GLN A 619 -38.77 -14.81 6.83
CA GLN A 619 -38.06 -14.01 7.82
C GLN A 619 -37.72 -12.63 7.26
N HIS A 620 -38.74 -11.88 6.83
CA HIS A 620 -38.57 -10.54 6.26
C HIS A 620 -37.82 -9.59 7.18
N ASP A 621 -36.98 -8.73 6.60
CA ASP A 621 -36.22 -7.70 7.30
C ASP A 621 -36.32 -6.39 6.55
N GLU A 622 -37.23 -5.52 7.00
CA GLU A 622 -37.49 -4.22 6.37
C GLU A 622 -36.23 -3.35 6.26
N GLN A 623 -35.33 -3.39 7.26
CA GLN A 623 -34.10 -2.61 7.24
C GLN A 623 -33.11 -3.12 6.20
N LEU A 624 -32.98 -4.44 6.08
CA LEU A 624 -32.13 -5.06 5.08
C LEU A 624 -32.70 -4.90 3.66
N GLU A 625 -34.03 -5.04 3.49
CA GLU A 625 -34.70 -4.79 2.22
C GLU A 625 -34.44 -3.36 1.76
N ALA A 626 -34.67 -2.37 2.62
CA ALA A 626 -34.43 -0.96 2.29
C ALA A 626 -32.97 -0.67 1.95
N LEU A 627 -32.02 -1.29 2.67
CA LEU A 627 -30.59 -1.11 2.41
C LEU A 627 -30.15 -1.75 1.09
N LEU A 628 -30.62 -2.96 0.80
CA LEU A 628 -30.27 -3.68 -0.42
C LEU A 628 -31.00 -3.13 -1.65
N SER A 629 -32.26 -2.70 -1.54
CA SER A 629 -32.99 -2.11 -2.66
C SER A 629 -32.35 -0.80 -3.12
N ASP A 630 -32.02 0.10 -2.18
CA ASP A 630 -31.31 1.36 -2.48
C ASP A 630 -29.88 1.09 -2.97
N GLY A 631 -29.17 0.21 -2.27
CA GLY A 631 -27.77 -0.10 -2.59
C GLY A 631 -27.59 -0.78 -3.94
N LEU A 632 -28.36 -1.83 -4.24
CA LEU A 632 -28.27 -2.55 -5.51
C LEU A 632 -28.75 -1.71 -6.69
N LEU A 633 -29.69 -0.77 -6.45
CA LEU A 633 -30.03 0.26 -7.43
C LEU A 633 -28.82 1.14 -7.78
N GLU A 634 -28.07 1.60 -6.78
CA GLU A 634 -26.86 2.37 -7.03
C GLU A 634 -25.76 1.55 -7.73
N VAL A 635 -25.65 0.25 -7.39
CA VAL A 635 -24.71 -0.66 -8.06
C VAL A 635 -25.06 -0.83 -9.54
N GLY A 636 -26.32 -1.06 -9.88
CA GLY A 636 -26.73 -1.20 -11.28
C GLY A 636 -26.72 0.12 -12.06
N GLU A 637 -26.72 1.27 -11.39
CA GLU A 637 -26.43 2.56 -12.01
C GLU A 637 -24.93 2.73 -12.30
N ALA A 638 -24.08 2.37 -11.33
CA ALA A 638 -22.65 2.67 -11.38
C ALA A 638 -21.81 1.60 -12.09
N SER A 639 -22.19 0.32 -11.98
CA SER A 639 -21.47 -0.88 -12.46
C SER A 639 -22.44 -1.87 -13.15
N PRO A 640 -23.16 -1.45 -14.21
CA PRO A 640 -24.20 -2.28 -14.82
C PRO A 640 -23.66 -3.60 -15.38
N ASP A 641 -22.47 -3.58 -16.01
CA ASP A 641 -21.90 -4.75 -16.67
C ASP A 641 -21.38 -5.77 -15.65
N GLU A 642 -20.70 -5.31 -14.59
CA GLU A 642 -20.22 -6.17 -13.51
C GLU A 642 -21.38 -6.79 -12.73
N MET A 643 -22.46 -6.01 -12.51
CA MET A 643 -23.68 -6.52 -11.89
C MET A 643 -24.38 -7.56 -12.77
N LEU A 644 -24.47 -7.31 -14.08
CA LEU A 644 -25.04 -8.26 -15.04
C LEU A 644 -24.25 -9.58 -15.08
N ALA A 645 -22.91 -9.49 -15.12
CA ALA A 645 -22.04 -10.65 -15.07
C ALA A 645 -22.22 -11.44 -13.77
N ALA A 646 -22.31 -10.76 -12.62
CA ALA A 646 -22.57 -11.41 -11.34
C ALA A 646 -23.95 -12.07 -11.28
N LEU A 647 -25.00 -11.45 -11.86
CA LEU A 647 -26.34 -12.04 -11.93
C LEU A 647 -26.34 -13.32 -12.77
N ARG A 648 -25.59 -13.36 -13.88
CA ARG A 648 -25.41 -14.56 -14.73
C ARG A 648 -24.68 -15.68 -13.99
N ALA A 649 -23.72 -15.36 -13.13
CA ALA A 649 -22.93 -16.34 -12.38
C ALA A 649 -23.63 -16.85 -11.10
N ALA A 650 -24.62 -16.12 -10.59
CA ALA A 650 -25.29 -16.45 -9.33
C ALA A 650 -26.36 -17.55 -9.50
N PRO A 651 -26.63 -18.35 -8.45
CA PRO A 651 -27.78 -19.26 -8.42
C PRO A 651 -29.10 -18.53 -8.74
N GLN A 652 -29.98 -19.18 -9.52
CA GLN A 652 -31.18 -18.54 -10.07
C GLN A 652 -32.05 -17.86 -9.00
N GLN A 653 -32.22 -18.48 -7.84
CA GLN A 653 -32.99 -17.92 -6.72
C GLN A 653 -32.37 -16.63 -6.16
N GLN A 654 -31.04 -16.57 -6.05
CA GLN A 654 -30.31 -15.40 -5.55
C GLN A 654 -30.35 -14.25 -6.56
N ALA A 655 -30.12 -14.55 -7.83
CA ALA A 655 -30.20 -13.57 -8.91
C ALA A 655 -31.61 -12.97 -9.04
N GLN A 656 -32.64 -13.82 -8.97
CA GLN A 656 -34.04 -13.39 -8.98
C GLN A 656 -34.36 -12.44 -7.82
N ALA A 657 -33.99 -12.80 -6.59
CA ALA A 657 -34.22 -11.95 -5.41
C ALA A 657 -33.48 -10.60 -5.51
N ALA A 658 -32.26 -10.60 -6.05
CA ALA A 658 -31.51 -9.36 -6.28
C ALA A 658 -32.19 -8.44 -7.30
N VAL A 659 -32.70 -8.99 -8.42
CA VAL A 659 -33.43 -8.21 -9.44
C VAL A 659 -34.72 -7.63 -8.88
N GLU A 660 -35.46 -8.38 -8.06
CA GLU A 660 -36.66 -7.88 -7.37
C GLU A 660 -36.34 -6.70 -6.44
N LEU A 661 -35.25 -6.78 -5.67
CA LEU A 661 -34.79 -5.67 -4.81
C LEU A 661 -34.44 -4.42 -5.63
N VAL A 662 -33.82 -4.58 -6.80
CA VAL A 662 -33.57 -3.45 -7.72
C VAL A 662 -34.89 -2.87 -8.24
N GLY A 663 -35.86 -3.71 -8.60
CA GLY A 663 -37.20 -3.28 -9.00
C GLY A 663 -37.91 -2.46 -7.91
N ILE A 664 -37.81 -2.88 -6.65
CA ILE A 664 -38.31 -2.12 -5.49
C ILE A 664 -37.61 -0.75 -5.40
N GLY A 665 -36.28 -0.73 -5.53
CA GLY A 665 -35.50 0.51 -5.52
C GLY A 665 -35.91 1.47 -6.65
N LEU A 666 -36.10 0.97 -7.88
CA LEU A 666 -36.56 1.75 -9.03
C LEU A 666 -37.93 2.40 -8.79
N ALA A 667 -38.89 1.62 -8.30
CA ALA A 667 -40.23 2.09 -7.98
C ALA A 667 -40.21 3.21 -6.92
N GLN A 668 -39.37 3.06 -5.89
CA GLN A 668 -39.21 4.04 -4.81
C GLN A 668 -38.53 5.33 -5.30
N ALA A 669 -37.51 5.21 -6.15
CA ALA A 669 -36.75 6.35 -6.68
C ALA A 669 -37.49 7.14 -7.79
N ARG A 670 -38.58 6.59 -8.35
CA ARG A 670 -39.30 7.14 -9.52
C ARG A 670 -38.37 7.39 -10.72
N THR A 671 -37.37 6.52 -10.88
CA THR A 671 -36.40 6.60 -11.97
C THR A 671 -37.05 6.09 -13.26
N ASN A 672 -36.69 6.67 -14.40
CA ASN A 672 -37.14 6.15 -15.70
C ASN A 672 -36.41 4.83 -16.00
N GLU A 673 -37.15 3.72 -15.93
CA GLU A 673 -36.66 2.34 -16.09
C GLU A 673 -35.94 2.14 -17.43
N SER A 674 -36.46 2.73 -18.52
CA SER A 674 -35.86 2.64 -19.86
C SER A 674 -34.49 3.33 -19.99
N ARG A 675 -34.13 4.22 -19.05
CA ARG A 675 -32.84 4.93 -19.01
C ARG A 675 -31.88 4.37 -17.96
N TYR A 676 -32.32 3.40 -17.16
CA TYR A 676 -31.50 2.82 -16.11
C TYR A 676 -30.35 1.99 -16.72
N PRO A 677 -29.08 2.22 -16.33
CA PRO A 677 -27.93 1.56 -16.97
C PRO A 677 -27.98 0.03 -16.99
N LEU A 678 -28.35 -0.62 -15.88
CA LEU A 678 -28.48 -2.08 -15.83
C LEU A 678 -29.59 -2.59 -16.78
N ALA A 679 -30.73 -1.90 -16.86
CA ALA A 679 -31.80 -2.30 -17.78
C ALA A 679 -31.32 -2.21 -19.25
N ARG A 680 -30.55 -1.17 -19.61
CA ARG A 680 -29.95 -1.07 -20.95
C ARG A 680 -28.95 -2.20 -21.23
N ALA A 681 -28.10 -2.54 -20.26
CA ALA A 681 -27.18 -3.67 -20.38
C ALA A 681 -27.92 -5.00 -20.55
N MET A 682 -29.03 -5.19 -19.82
CA MET A 682 -29.90 -6.35 -19.96
C MET A 682 -30.60 -6.41 -21.32
N HIS A 683 -31.09 -5.29 -21.86
CA HIS A 683 -31.66 -5.23 -23.22
C HIS A 683 -30.64 -5.63 -24.29
N ALA A 684 -29.41 -5.11 -24.21
CA ALA A 684 -28.33 -5.48 -25.13
C ALA A 684 -27.97 -6.97 -25.06
N ALA A 685 -28.21 -7.60 -23.91
CA ALA A 685 -27.96 -9.02 -23.66
C ALA A 685 -29.21 -9.93 -23.85
N ALA A 686 -30.37 -9.37 -24.18
CA ALA A 686 -31.64 -10.10 -24.17
C ALA A 686 -31.73 -11.18 -25.26
N GLU A 687 -31.07 -10.96 -26.40
CA GLU A 687 -31.03 -11.92 -27.53
C GLU A 687 -30.33 -13.25 -27.16
N GLU A 688 -29.49 -13.24 -26.12
CA GLU A 688 -28.64 -14.38 -25.74
C GLU A 688 -29.28 -15.27 -24.65
N ALA A 689 -30.27 -14.77 -23.91
CA ALA A 689 -30.79 -15.46 -22.72
C ALA A 689 -32.27 -15.14 -22.42
N PRO A 690 -33.21 -16.11 -22.57
CA PRO A 690 -34.64 -15.91 -22.28
C PRO A 690 -34.96 -15.48 -20.83
N GLN A 691 -34.06 -15.77 -19.89
CA GLN A 691 -34.17 -15.32 -18.50
C GLN A 691 -34.05 -13.79 -18.37
N MET A 692 -33.36 -13.13 -19.31
CA MET A 692 -33.15 -11.69 -19.33
C MET A 692 -34.46 -10.93 -19.53
N GLU A 693 -35.34 -11.44 -20.40
CA GLU A 693 -36.67 -10.85 -20.62
C GLU A 693 -37.52 -10.88 -19.35
N LYS A 694 -37.43 -11.96 -18.56
CA LYS A 694 -38.14 -12.06 -17.28
C LYS A 694 -37.63 -11.05 -16.26
N TRP A 695 -36.31 -10.84 -16.19
CA TRP A 695 -35.73 -9.84 -15.31
C TRP A 695 -36.02 -8.41 -15.76
N LEU A 696 -35.96 -8.13 -17.06
CA LEU A 696 -36.37 -6.86 -17.65
C LEU A 696 -37.83 -6.55 -17.32
N ALA A 697 -38.73 -7.54 -17.38
CA ALA A 697 -40.13 -7.34 -17.02
C ALA A 697 -40.31 -6.92 -15.56
N ILE A 698 -39.49 -7.44 -14.63
CA ILE A 698 -39.50 -7.05 -13.22
C ILE A 698 -39.03 -5.61 -13.05
N LEU A 699 -37.93 -5.23 -13.71
CA LEU A 699 -37.37 -3.88 -13.63
C LEU A 699 -38.26 -2.82 -14.28
N GLU A 700 -39.02 -3.20 -15.30
CA GLU A 700 -39.87 -2.30 -16.08
C GLU A 700 -41.36 -2.38 -15.70
N HIS A 701 -41.65 -3.07 -14.58
CA HIS A 701 -43.02 -3.35 -14.12
C HIS A 701 -43.97 -3.84 -15.23
N ARG A 702 -43.45 -4.62 -16.19
CA ARG A 702 -44.23 -5.23 -17.27
C ARG A 702 -44.84 -6.54 -16.77
N GLU A 703 -46.12 -6.78 -17.07
CA GLU A 703 -46.73 -8.09 -16.84
C GLU A 703 -46.01 -9.15 -17.68
N VAL A 704 -45.47 -10.18 -17.02
CA VAL A 704 -44.86 -11.32 -17.70
C VAL A 704 -45.99 -12.11 -18.36
N MET A 705 -46.17 -11.93 -19.67
CA MET A 705 -47.07 -12.78 -20.45
C MET A 705 -46.52 -14.22 -20.46
N SER A 706 -47.09 -15.08 -19.62
CA SER A 706 -46.87 -16.52 -19.70
C SER A 706 -47.46 -17.03 -21.01
N GLY A 707 -46.62 -17.35 -22.00
CA GLY A 707 -47.03 -18.10 -23.18
C GLY A 707 -47.61 -19.47 -22.78
N PRO A 708 -48.53 -20.05 -23.58
CA PRO A 708 -49.28 -21.23 -23.18
C PRO A 708 -48.35 -22.44 -23.03
N SER A 709 -48.21 -22.91 -21.80
CA SER A 709 -47.61 -24.20 -21.49
C SER A 709 -48.56 -25.29 -22.00
N ALA A 710 -48.15 -26.00 -23.06
CA ALA A 710 -48.85 -27.19 -23.52
C ALA A 710 -48.67 -28.32 -22.49
N VAL A 711 -49.61 -28.43 -21.56
CA VAL A 711 -49.72 -29.57 -20.66
C VAL A 711 -50.70 -30.57 -21.27
N VAL A 712 -50.18 -31.73 -21.71
CA VAL A 712 -51.00 -32.91 -21.99
C VAL A 712 -51.43 -33.50 -20.64
N ALA A 713 -52.73 -33.55 -20.42
CA ALA A 713 -53.36 -34.01 -19.18
C ALA A 713 -53.32 -35.54 -19.01
N ALA A 714 -53.30 -35.97 -17.74
CA ALA A 714 -53.91 -37.24 -17.31
C ALA A 714 -54.93 -36.94 -16.19
N PRO A 715 -56.07 -37.67 -16.12
CA PRO A 715 -57.30 -37.11 -15.54
C PRO A 715 -57.57 -37.49 -14.09
N ALA A 716 -58.07 -36.49 -13.37
CA ALA A 716 -59.16 -36.43 -12.38
C ALA A 716 -59.47 -37.62 -11.43
N ALA A 717 -59.57 -37.30 -10.14
CA ALA A 717 -60.68 -37.77 -9.31
C ALA A 717 -61.16 -36.65 -8.38
N ALA A 718 -62.48 -36.48 -8.35
CA ALA A 718 -63.24 -35.34 -7.84
C ALA A 718 -63.67 -35.49 -6.37
N VAL A 719 -63.96 -34.35 -5.71
CA VAL A 719 -65.09 -34.23 -4.75
C VAL A 719 -65.69 -32.80 -4.85
N PRO A 720 -67.03 -32.63 -4.85
CA PRO A 720 -67.74 -31.37 -5.15
C PRO A 720 -68.09 -30.53 -3.89
N PRO A 721 -68.70 -29.34 -4.08
CA PRO A 721 -68.77 -28.24 -3.11
C PRO A 721 -70.16 -28.04 -2.47
N GLU A 722 -70.23 -27.27 -1.38
CA GLU A 722 -71.40 -26.51 -0.88
C GLU A 722 -70.95 -25.69 0.35
N ALA A 723 -71.49 -24.53 0.78
CA ALA A 723 -72.20 -23.41 0.20
C ALA A 723 -72.44 -22.40 1.36
N ALA A 724 -72.52 -21.10 1.04
CA ALA A 724 -73.36 -20.05 1.67
C ALA A 724 -73.09 -19.51 3.11
N ALA A 725 -72.62 -18.25 3.14
CA ALA A 725 -73.32 -17.04 3.62
C ALA A 725 -73.95 -16.91 5.04
N ALA A 726 -73.38 -15.96 5.81
CA ALA A 726 -73.98 -14.77 6.47
C ALA A 726 -75.15 -14.86 7.49
N ALA A 727 -74.91 -14.34 8.72
CA ALA A 727 -75.72 -13.34 9.49
C ALA A 727 -75.07 -13.08 10.89
N VAL A 728 -74.53 -11.89 11.21
CA VAL A 728 -75.11 -10.71 11.93
C VAL A 728 -75.65 -11.03 13.35
N VAL A 729 -75.19 -10.40 14.47
CA VAL A 729 -75.80 -9.22 15.15
C VAL A 729 -74.96 -8.68 16.36
N ARG A 730 -74.76 -7.33 16.35
CA ARG A 730 -74.69 -6.25 17.41
C ARG A 730 -73.75 -6.22 18.66
N ALA A 731 -72.82 -5.24 18.60
CA ALA A 731 -72.57 -4.04 19.43
C ALA A 731 -72.76 -3.95 20.97
N ALA A 732 -71.72 -3.44 21.67
CA ALA A 732 -71.78 -2.34 22.66
C ALA A 732 -70.38 -1.74 22.98
N VAL A 733 -70.35 -0.46 23.37
CA VAL A 733 -69.20 0.48 23.49
C VAL A 733 -68.82 0.74 24.95
N VAL A 734 -67.52 0.89 25.30
CA VAL A 734 -66.98 1.78 26.36
C VAL A 734 -65.48 2.11 26.08
N PRO A 735 -64.98 3.37 26.22
CA PRO A 735 -63.57 3.74 26.02
C PRO A 735 -62.80 4.01 27.33
N PRO A 736 -61.45 4.10 27.33
CA PRO A 736 -60.67 4.74 28.40
C PRO A 736 -59.89 6.01 27.94
N PRO A 737 -59.35 6.80 28.89
CA PRO A 737 -59.32 8.27 28.80
C PRO A 737 -57.96 8.90 28.43
N ALA A 738 -57.99 10.24 28.28
CA ALA A 738 -56.99 11.15 27.76
C ALA A 738 -56.08 11.85 28.81
N ILE A 739 -54.79 12.00 28.44
CA ILE A 739 -53.78 13.10 28.55
C ILE A 739 -53.74 14.05 29.80
N PRO A 740 -52.57 14.63 30.17
CA PRO A 740 -52.33 16.00 29.68
C PRO A 740 -50.87 16.37 29.32
N VAL A 741 -50.77 17.33 28.40
CA VAL A 741 -49.59 18.11 27.96
C VAL A 741 -49.55 19.42 28.75
N ALA A 742 -48.35 19.97 28.99
CA ALA A 742 -48.17 21.41 29.21
C ALA A 742 -46.84 21.91 28.62
N VAL A 743 -46.93 23.09 28.00
CA VAL A 743 -45.92 23.82 27.21
C VAL A 743 -45.51 25.08 27.99
N ALA A 744 -44.25 25.52 27.89
CA ALA A 744 -43.89 26.96 27.84
C ALA A 744 -42.39 27.18 27.47
N SER A 745 -42.17 28.11 26.52
CA SER A 745 -40.93 28.88 26.24
C SER A 745 -41.30 30.38 26.35
N PRO A 746 -40.49 31.42 26.01
CA PRO A 746 -39.01 31.59 25.88
C PRO A 746 -38.49 32.91 26.57
N SER A 747 -37.19 33.24 26.49
CA SER A 747 -36.70 34.65 26.39
C SER A 747 -35.20 34.75 26.04
N GLU A 748 -34.84 35.85 25.38
CA GLU A 748 -33.66 36.18 24.56
C GLU A 748 -32.44 36.73 25.35
N ALA A 749 -31.25 36.69 24.72
CA ALA A 749 -30.34 37.83 24.46
C ALA A 749 -28.83 37.48 24.57
N SER A 750 -28.07 37.99 23.60
CA SER A 750 -26.60 38.20 23.57
C SER A 750 -26.42 39.72 23.25
N PRO A 751 -25.32 40.46 23.56
CA PRO A 751 -23.91 40.03 23.66
C PRO A 751 -23.04 40.78 24.72
N ALA A 752 -21.71 40.53 24.69
CA ALA A 752 -20.57 41.38 25.10
C ALA A 752 -19.69 40.94 26.30
N ALA A 753 -18.38 40.93 26.06
CA ALA A 753 -17.28 41.01 27.04
C ALA A 753 -17.13 42.48 27.54
N PRO A 754 -16.50 42.79 28.71
CA PRO A 754 -15.04 42.64 28.92
C PRO A 754 -14.54 42.40 30.39
N ALA A 755 -13.22 42.15 30.49
CA ALA A 755 -12.26 42.51 31.56
C ALA A 755 -12.13 41.72 32.90
N ALA A 756 -10.92 41.13 33.05
CA ALA A 756 -10.00 41.01 34.21
C ALA A 756 -10.42 40.31 35.53
N PRO A 757 -9.44 39.64 36.19
CA PRO A 757 -8.86 40.26 37.39
C PRO A 757 -7.32 40.17 37.50
N ALA A 758 -6.77 41.09 38.31
CA ALA A 758 -5.37 41.27 38.72
C ALA A 758 -4.90 40.14 39.67
N ALA A 759 -3.68 39.63 39.50
CA ALA A 759 -2.42 39.97 40.19
C ALA A 759 -2.24 39.40 41.61
N GLY A 760 -1.16 38.65 41.80
CA GLY A 760 -0.65 38.12 43.07
C GLY A 760 0.69 37.39 42.85
N ASP A 761 1.76 38.03 43.29
CA ASP A 761 3.19 37.77 43.09
C ASP A 761 3.75 36.38 43.44
N THR A 762 4.84 35.98 42.75
CA THR A 762 6.19 35.80 43.35
C THR A 762 7.25 35.34 42.31
N ALA A 763 8.36 36.08 42.22
CA ALA A 763 9.60 35.78 41.48
C ALA A 763 10.66 35.15 42.46
N PRO A 764 11.91 34.72 42.09
CA PRO A 764 12.83 35.40 41.15
C PRO A 764 13.85 34.52 40.34
N ALA A 765 14.69 35.25 39.58
CA ALA A 765 16.09 34.99 39.20
C ALA A 765 16.43 34.44 37.79
N ARG A 766 17.11 35.31 37.02
CA ARG A 766 17.80 35.07 35.75
C ARG A 766 19.27 34.70 36.00
N ALA A 767 19.81 33.76 35.22
CA ALA A 767 21.24 33.52 35.06
C ALA A 767 21.57 33.14 33.60
N ALA A 768 22.83 33.39 33.21
CA ALA A 768 23.39 33.59 31.87
C ALA A 768 23.66 32.31 31.03
N PRO A 769 23.97 32.44 29.72
CA PRO A 769 24.40 31.31 28.86
C PRO A 769 25.94 31.12 28.86
N PRO A 770 26.47 29.93 28.52
CA PRO A 770 27.91 29.72 28.31
C PRO A 770 28.35 29.92 26.84
N PRO A 771 29.67 30.05 26.57
CA PRO A 771 30.18 30.97 25.54
C PRO A 771 30.70 30.34 24.24
N ASP A 772 30.75 31.19 23.21
CA ASP A 772 31.54 31.06 21.98
C ASP A 772 33.05 30.99 22.26
N ALA A 773 33.76 30.12 21.53
CA ALA A 773 35.21 30.09 21.47
C ALA A 773 35.67 30.20 20.01
N ASN A 774 35.96 31.42 19.57
CA ASN A 774 36.80 31.65 18.39
C ASN A 774 37.47 33.03 18.49
N LYS A 775 38.79 33.09 18.73
CA LYS A 775 39.68 34.15 18.21
C LYS A 775 41.18 33.80 18.35
N PRO A 776 42.03 34.34 17.45
CA PRO A 776 43.33 33.78 17.09
C PRO A 776 44.51 34.45 17.83
N ALA A 777 45.66 33.78 17.83
CA ALA A 777 46.96 34.38 18.15
C ALA A 777 47.84 34.42 16.89
N ALA A 778 48.48 35.56 16.66
CA ALA A 778 49.37 35.89 15.55
C ALA A 778 50.87 35.76 15.98
N PRO A 779 51.88 36.17 15.18
CA PRO A 779 52.87 35.26 14.59
C PRO A 779 54.29 35.45 15.13
N CYS A 780 55.20 34.51 14.86
CA CYS A 780 56.64 34.72 15.03
C CYS A 780 57.47 34.09 13.88
N ALA A 781 58.04 35.00 13.09
CA ALA A 781 59.38 35.08 12.50
C ALA A 781 60.07 33.87 11.83
N ALA A 782 60.58 34.16 10.64
CA ALA A 782 61.48 33.36 9.81
C ALA A 782 62.97 33.59 10.13
N GLY A 783 63.81 32.60 9.78
CA GLY A 783 65.26 32.67 9.60
C GLY A 783 65.76 31.27 9.20
N ALA A 784 66.04 30.98 7.91
CA ALA A 784 67.24 31.26 7.12
C ALA A 784 68.31 30.13 7.14
N ALA A 785 68.79 29.80 5.93
CA ALA A 785 70.06 29.16 5.54
C ALA A 785 70.13 27.64 5.20
N THR A 786 70.30 27.41 3.90
CA THR A 786 70.83 26.32 3.03
C THR A 786 72.27 25.84 3.38
N PRO A 787 73.01 24.98 2.59
CA PRO A 787 72.71 23.84 1.66
C PRO A 787 73.73 22.65 1.79
N CYS A 788 73.75 21.75 0.77
CA CYS A 788 74.81 20.76 0.38
C CYS A 788 74.70 19.36 1.02
N ALA A 789 74.90 18.21 0.34
CA ALA A 789 75.26 17.89 -1.04
C ALA A 789 74.87 16.42 -1.37
N VAL A 790 74.64 16.17 -2.66
CA VAL A 790 74.51 14.87 -3.37
C VAL A 790 75.92 14.49 -3.88
N PRO A 791 76.32 13.21 -4.08
CA PRO A 791 76.07 12.49 -5.35
C PRO A 791 75.79 10.96 -5.23
N ALA A 792 74.86 10.43 -6.04
CA ALA A 792 75.10 9.50 -7.18
C ALA A 792 75.01 7.99 -6.78
N GLU A 793 74.46 7.05 -7.56
CA GLU A 793 74.18 6.99 -9.00
C GLU A 793 73.22 5.82 -9.36
N ALA A 794 72.40 6.03 -10.40
CA ALA A 794 71.92 5.15 -11.50
C ALA A 794 71.56 3.65 -11.25
N ALA A 795 70.58 3.01 -11.91
CA ALA A 795 69.88 3.29 -13.17
C ALA A 795 68.52 2.54 -13.26
N ARG A 796 67.60 3.20 -13.97
CA ARG A 796 66.43 2.70 -14.74
C ARG A 796 66.87 1.78 -15.92
N PRO A 797 66.00 1.19 -16.79
CA PRO A 797 64.65 1.62 -17.24
C PRO A 797 63.59 0.50 -17.32
N GLY A 798 62.27 0.76 -17.35
CA GLY A 798 61.40 1.25 -18.46
C GLY A 798 60.20 0.28 -18.51
N GLY A 799 58.93 0.67 -18.45
CA GLY A 799 58.12 1.39 -19.46
C GLY A 799 57.10 0.39 -20.05
N GLY A 800 55.82 0.68 -20.26
CA GLY A 800 55.03 1.91 -20.10
C GLY A 800 53.55 1.62 -20.29
#